data_AF-A0A662NTK8-F1
#
_entry.id   AF-A0A662NTK8-F1
#
_cell.length_a   1.000
_cell.length_b   1.000
_cell.length_c   1.000
_cell.angle_alpha   90.00
_cell.angle_beta   90.00
_cell.angle_gamma   90.00
#
_symmetry.space_group_name_H-M   'P 1'
#
loop_
_entity.id
_entity.type
_entity.pdbx_description
1 polymer ?
#
loop_
_entity_poly.entity_id
_entity_poly.type
_entity_poly.pdbx_seq_one_letter_code
_entity_poly.pdbx_strand_id
1 'polypeptide(L)'
;MQDNPAGKNEWLQNRIESYFFARGTAEMQKCGSKCNIRMLPSVVDNDLWLTFTNGKETHSVTLPLPVEENSVWFVDQHEVRRALCNYFVENTGGTLDYWTTMYYIICGDPTGIVSKPYVKKTPFIQQIIYSFQNENTATIIYNLQRAINELVSKMPLHKTFMNSWMMNRRLAFIDPLFDELSSPKERLDYQTTKAKKYFDRGWTALGLSDGVLADKNYILTDDVRRYTPFGLRWHNPQRNLYSTLGMLGGEKPLIRSESMEKLIKQGVERTGWNWFTLFADIPDNFEDQIVVDVSHANKTITHHRRFQCFGELSVKPGEKLKYGAILSRNVDGGIQKFDTVADSAKVDKITLSYTNIGGIPTVVHNVIVAYKLKMRDGTKITNFHGNKGVIRLKPLGHAKDPRTGELVKIDVIVSAKSIGKRKNFGQLLEAMVNNITNDQGLVVKDDFQQPLAEIQAALVNHGFNVDATWECETYVGKLTGVCGKVFWGVINHPEYQLWKENATIKTNGKDLRTAGLKFSTIEFRALETRFGKGNPILDEIMSYMQGTENLHEELAVLASKKGILPANKPIINVADITPLDQTGGTIVNHSAIEGTVVDDHYQPDGFIMQLPVLYQTMWDKEKGEVAVEGLPMQMIDPAMLNVVDFYTIDKLYIPSVFLRRCWRHSTGKVGLNDIGVLINNVVALSHRYLQHPEEAINTTLLYSAIRTYFARIAGILGTKRGDISTNAMSVRYPFAAKAVATLSNGLDRNTIEIHRDMADTLMVSNGDIVLTERFPCLGFASVRPQKVKISDDPNTRYTIRVSGNSLVSQNLDFDGDTLFIASFHTDEAKDILRKEFTNPNKTCYDEIKRLNIRKGAPHIKCMRLNDYNIQPFTCLTNDRHAEIVEKNTGVKAQTGPVIALTYNLMRIMENSGLEMNKKLEVGIEMFMEKAAQSVFEQKHGGQSLHEIVIDATCTGNVAQLVQAGFNEHISSVICDTIRRKAKELSRPQFNLVRYHELAKENGWSNIIARIVREQNLIYYASRCKLEGIELLNLLEAPAVDIPSRMFKWSVSGKAGLVRTKLDEILEEKELAVLKDENIKEACTALCECLDTVLEGKEEPSLHEEDLKKHIRNRMFGRKLNVAKGIHHR
;
A
#
# COMPACT_ATOMS: atom_id res chain seq x y z
N MET A 1 -29.51 24.17 18.66
CA MET A 1 -28.03 24.06 18.64
C MET A 1 -27.51 22.81 17.92
N GLN A 2 -28.32 21.80 17.58
CA GLN A 2 -27.81 20.47 17.21
C GLN A 2 -27.16 20.35 15.81
N ASP A 3 -27.44 21.24 14.86
CA ASP A 3 -26.90 21.12 13.48
C ASP A 3 -26.04 22.32 13.03
N ASN A 4 -25.65 23.25 13.91
CA ASN A 4 -24.76 24.35 13.54
C ASN A 4 -23.28 24.00 13.84
N PRO A 5 -22.39 23.88 12.83
CA PRO A 5 -20.96 23.60 13.03
C PRO A 5 -20.28 24.57 14.01
N ALA A 6 -20.60 25.86 13.91
CA ALA A 6 -19.97 26.91 14.71
C ALA A 6 -20.23 26.69 16.21
N GLY A 7 -21.48 26.34 16.57
CA GLY A 7 -21.85 26.08 17.97
C GLY A 7 -21.17 24.85 18.57
N LYS A 8 -20.93 23.80 17.76
CA LYS A 8 -20.20 22.60 18.23
C LYS A 8 -18.69 22.84 18.35
N ASN A 9 -18.10 23.62 17.44
CA ASN A 9 -16.70 24.02 17.52
C ASN A 9 -16.44 24.85 18.79
N GLU A 10 -17.30 25.84 19.04
CA GLU A 10 -17.25 26.67 20.25
C GLU A 10 -17.44 25.82 21.52
N TRP A 11 -18.36 24.86 21.50
CA TRP A 11 -18.54 23.91 22.61
C TRP A 11 -17.26 23.12 22.92
N LEU A 12 -16.57 22.60 21.90
CA LEU A 12 -15.35 21.82 22.09
C LEU A 12 -14.23 22.69 22.70
N GLN A 13 -14.03 23.89 22.15
CA GLN A 13 -13.05 24.84 22.66
C GLN A 13 -13.32 25.18 24.14
N ASN A 14 -14.54 25.61 24.47
CA ASN A 14 -14.93 25.99 25.84
C ASN A 14 -14.75 24.82 26.84
N ARG A 15 -15.01 23.58 26.41
CA ARG A 15 -14.82 22.38 27.24
C ARG A 15 -13.35 22.09 27.52
N ILE A 16 -12.48 22.21 26.52
CA ILE A 16 -11.03 22.02 26.69
C ILE A 16 -10.47 23.08 27.63
N GLU A 17 -10.83 24.35 27.42
CA GLU A 17 -10.44 25.48 28.27
C GLU A 17 -10.85 25.28 29.74
N SER A 18 -12.13 24.96 29.95
CA SER A 18 -12.66 24.71 31.29
C SER A 18 -11.94 23.56 32.00
N TYR A 19 -11.65 22.48 31.26
CA TYR A 19 -10.94 21.32 31.79
C TYR A 19 -9.48 21.65 32.15
N PHE A 20 -8.77 22.38 31.26
CA PHE A 20 -7.41 22.85 31.51
C PHE A 20 -7.35 23.72 32.77
N PHE A 21 -8.26 24.68 32.91
CA PHE A 21 -8.31 25.56 34.08
C PHE A 21 -8.58 24.78 35.38
N ALA A 22 -9.55 23.87 35.37
CA ALA A 22 -9.90 23.06 36.53
C ALA A 22 -8.73 22.17 36.99
N ARG A 23 -8.03 21.51 36.06
CA ARG A 23 -6.89 20.65 36.38
C ARG A 23 -5.64 21.43 36.74
N GLY A 24 -5.34 22.51 36.03
CA GLY A 24 -4.26 23.42 36.37
C GLY A 24 -4.41 23.93 37.80
N THR A 25 -5.62 24.35 38.19
CA THR A 25 -5.91 24.83 39.55
C THR A 25 -5.73 23.73 40.61
N ALA A 26 -6.24 22.53 40.36
CA ALA A 26 -6.10 21.41 41.29
C ALA A 26 -4.63 20.98 41.49
N GLU A 27 -3.83 20.98 40.42
CA GLU A 27 -2.40 20.65 40.51
C GLU A 27 -1.58 21.78 41.14
N MET A 28 -1.95 23.05 40.90
CA MET A 28 -1.39 24.21 41.61
C MET A 28 -1.58 24.10 43.13
N GLN A 29 -2.72 23.57 43.58
CA GLN A 29 -2.98 23.36 45.00
C GLN A 29 -2.14 22.22 45.61
N LYS A 30 -1.80 21.19 44.84
CA LYS A 30 -0.99 20.05 45.32
C LYS A 30 0.51 20.35 45.38
N CYS A 31 1.04 21.09 44.42
CA CYS A 31 2.50 21.30 44.30
C CYS A 31 3.04 22.48 45.11
N GLY A 32 2.18 23.24 45.82
CA GLY A 32 2.59 24.39 46.64
C GLY A 32 3.27 25.53 45.87
N SER A 33 3.25 25.48 44.54
CA SER A 33 3.98 26.37 43.64
C SER A 33 3.06 26.88 42.53
N LYS A 34 3.23 28.16 42.13
CA LYS A 34 2.45 28.77 41.05
C LYS A 34 2.83 28.12 39.72
N CYS A 35 1.98 27.25 39.21
CA CYS A 35 2.10 26.71 37.86
C CYS A 35 1.79 27.84 36.87
N ASN A 36 2.83 28.47 36.31
CA ASN A 36 2.69 29.61 35.38
C ASN A 36 2.29 29.19 33.95
N ILE A 37 1.70 28.02 33.76
CA ILE A 37 1.32 27.52 32.42
C ILE A 37 0.01 28.17 31.99
N ARG A 38 0.00 28.77 30.81
CA ARG A 38 -1.18 29.32 30.13
C ARG A 38 -1.47 28.50 28.88
N MET A 39 -2.75 28.26 28.61
CA MET A 39 -3.22 27.74 27.33
C MET A 39 -3.94 28.88 26.60
N LEU A 40 -3.50 29.18 25.39
CA LEU A 40 -4.03 30.22 24.52
C LEU A 40 -4.66 29.54 23.28
N PRO A 41 -5.99 29.43 23.23
CA PRO A 41 -6.70 28.88 22.08
C PRO A 41 -6.87 29.95 21.00
N SER A 42 -6.69 29.56 19.74
CA SER A 42 -6.98 30.42 18.59
C SER A 42 -7.42 29.59 17.40
N VAL A 43 -8.38 30.08 16.62
CA VAL A 43 -8.79 29.41 15.37
C VAL A 43 -8.05 30.06 14.20
N VAL A 44 -7.31 29.25 13.44
CA VAL A 44 -6.55 29.68 12.26
C VAL A 44 -6.78 28.65 11.15
N ASP A 45 -7.24 29.08 9.97
CA ASP A 45 -7.50 28.22 8.81
C ASP A 45 -8.41 27.00 9.09
N ASN A 46 -9.45 27.19 9.90
CA ASN A 46 -10.33 26.11 10.41
C ASN A 46 -9.62 25.07 11.29
N ASP A 47 -8.42 25.33 11.79
CA ASP A 47 -7.79 24.55 12.85
C ASP A 47 -7.93 25.30 14.19
N LEU A 48 -8.29 24.59 15.26
CA LEU A 48 -8.14 25.08 16.64
C LEU A 48 -6.71 24.81 17.11
N TRP A 49 -5.95 25.88 17.30
CA TRP A 49 -4.61 25.86 17.86
C TRP A 49 -4.71 26.02 19.36
N LEU A 50 -4.15 25.08 20.11
CA LEU A 50 -3.98 25.19 21.55
C LEU A 50 -2.49 25.43 21.83
N THR A 51 -2.16 26.65 22.24
CA THR A 51 -0.78 27.04 22.52
C THR A 51 -0.53 27.08 24.02
N PHE A 52 0.37 26.24 24.51
CA PHE A 52 0.76 26.15 25.91
C PHE A 52 2.08 26.89 26.13
N THR A 53 2.16 27.72 27.17
CA THR A 53 3.39 28.46 27.50
C THR A 53 3.54 28.67 29.00
N ASN A 54 4.76 28.62 29.52
CA ASN A 54 5.11 29.04 30.88
C ASN A 54 5.94 30.34 30.91
N GLY A 55 6.11 31.00 29.75
CA GLY A 55 6.97 32.16 29.54
C GLY A 55 8.43 31.84 29.19
N LYS A 56 8.92 30.63 29.47
CA LYS A 56 10.26 30.15 29.04
C LYS A 56 10.18 29.34 27.74
N GLU A 57 9.21 28.45 27.65
CA GLU A 57 8.98 27.61 26.48
C GLU A 57 7.52 27.70 26.02
N THR A 58 7.29 27.46 24.72
CA THR A 58 5.97 27.53 24.10
C THR A 58 5.79 26.36 23.14
N HIS A 59 4.65 25.68 23.24
CA HIS A 59 4.31 24.50 22.43
C HIS A 59 2.88 24.57 21.93
N SER A 60 2.62 24.11 20.71
CA SER A 60 1.27 24.13 20.13
C SER A 60 0.84 22.78 19.59
N VAL A 61 -0.46 22.48 19.77
CA VAL A 61 -1.16 21.36 19.13
C VAL A 61 -2.30 21.90 18.27
N THR A 62 -2.53 21.28 17.12
CA THR A 62 -3.56 21.69 16.16
C THR A 62 -4.65 20.63 16.04
N LEU A 63 -5.91 21.07 16.14
CA LEU A 63 -7.09 20.23 15.94
C LEU A 63 -7.89 20.75 14.73
N PRO A 64 -8.14 19.93 13.71
CA PRO A 64 -8.94 20.38 12.58
C PRO A 64 -10.41 20.48 12.95
N LEU A 65 -11.04 21.63 12.68
CA LEU A 65 -12.44 21.87 12.97
C LEU A 65 -13.33 21.40 11.81
N PRO A 66 -14.48 20.77 12.12
CA PRO A 66 -15.45 20.39 11.12
C PRO A 66 -16.05 21.56 10.33
N VAL A 67 -16.27 21.31 9.03
CA VAL A 67 -17.00 22.17 8.09
C VAL A 67 -18.04 21.35 7.32
N GLU A 68 -19.12 21.98 6.86
CA GLU A 68 -20.16 21.35 6.05
C GLU A 68 -20.23 21.98 4.65
N GLU A 69 -20.29 21.14 3.61
CA GLU A 69 -20.49 21.55 2.21
C GLU A 69 -21.31 20.48 1.47
N ASN A 70 -22.34 20.89 0.72
CA ASN A 70 -23.25 19.97 0.00
C ASN A 70 -23.84 18.85 0.87
N SER A 71 -24.19 19.17 2.12
CA SER A 71 -24.67 18.21 3.13
C SER A 71 -23.67 17.09 3.45
N VAL A 72 -22.38 17.38 3.29
CA VAL A 72 -21.27 16.50 3.64
C VAL A 72 -20.37 17.22 4.65
N TRP A 73 -20.05 16.52 5.73
CA TRP A 73 -19.20 17.01 6.81
C TRP A 73 -17.75 16.58 6.61
N PHE A 74 -16.85 17.54 6.71
CA PHE A 74 -15.41 17.36 6.53
C PHE A 74 -14.62 17.91 7.70
N VAL A 75 -13.42 17.39 7.88
CA VAL A 75 -12.31 18.17 8.42
C VAL A 75 -11.44 18.59 7.25
N ASP A 76 -11.09 19.87 7.19
CA ASP A 76 -10.21 20.44 6.17
C ASP A 76 -8.91 20.84 6.83
N GLN A 77 -7.85 20.09 6.57
CA GLN A 77 -6.52 20.42 7.09
C GLN A 77 -5.60 20.70 5.90
N HIS A 78 -5.29 21.97 5.71
CA HIS A 78 -4.44 22.45 4.62
C HIS A 78 -4.92 21.97 3.22
N GLU A 79 -6.20 22.16 2.86
CA GLU A 79 -6.80 21.69 1.59
C GLU A 79 -6.88 20.16 1.43
N VAL A 80 -6.60 19.40 2.49
CA VAL A 80 -6.84 17.96 2.54
C VAL A 80 -8.12 17.72 3.31
N ARG A 81 -9.20 17.52 2.56
CA ARG A 81 -10.51 17.22 3.11
C ARG A 81 -10.66 15.74 3.41
N ARG A 82 -11.12 15.43 4.61
CA ARG A 82 -11.51 14.08 5.02
C ARG A 82 -12.94 14.09 5.52
N ALA A 83 -13.73 13.14 5.06
CA ALA A 83 -15.12 13.04 5.47
C ALA A 83 -15.20 12.54 6.91
N LEU A 84 -15.97 13.24 7.74
CA LEU A 84 -16.22 12.84 9.13
C LEU A 84 -17.00 11.53 9.18
N CYS A 85 -16.84 10.80 10.28
CA CYS A 85 -17.69 9.67 10.62
C CYS A 85 -18.06 9.72 12.09
N ASN A 86 -19.23 9.20 12.43
CA ASN A 86 -19.65 9.01 13.81
C ASN A 86 -19.09 7.69 14.35
N TYR A 87 -18.93 7.61 15.67
CA TYR A 87 -18.39 6.44 16.36
C TYR A 87 -19.44 5.80 17.25
N PHE A 88 -19.60 4.48 17.21
CA PHE A 88 -20.50 3.72 18.07
C PHE A 88 -19.68 3.01 19.15
N VAL A 89 -19.94 3.28 20.42
CA VAL A 89 -19.23 2.66 21.54
C VAL A 89 -20.04 1.43 22.00
N GLU A 90 -19.52 0.23 21.75
CA GLU A 90 -20.30 -1.00 21.98
C GLU A 90 -20.70 -1.16 23.45
N ASN A 91 -19.77 -0.88 24.39
CA ASN A 91 -20.01 -1.04 25.83
C ASN A 91 -21.13 -0.13 26.38
N THR A 92 -21.34 1.05 25.81
CA THR A 92 -22.35 2.00 26.28
C THR A 92 -23.60 2.04 25.40
N GLY A 93 -23.55 1.43 24.21
CA GLY A 93 -24.59 1.50 23.20
C GLY A 93 -24.79 2.91 22.60
N GLY A 94 -23.91 3.86 22.93
CA GLY A 94 -24.00 5.26 22.53
C GLY A 94 -23.23 5.60 21.25
N THR A 95 -23.60 6.70 20.60
CA THR A 95 -22.87 7.25 19.45
C THR A 95 -22.13 8.52 19.87
N LEU A 96 -20.83 8.58 19.57
CA LEU A 96 -19.99 9.76 19.70
C LEU A 96 -19.84 10.43 18.34
N ASP A 97 -20.04 11.75 18.30
CA ASP A 97 -19.66 12.55 17.14
C ASP A 97 -18.17 12.97 17.23
N TYR A 98 -17.67 13.59 16.15
CA TYR A 98 -16.28 14.02 16.06
C TYR A 98 -15.81 14.85 17.25
N TRP A 99 -16.60 15.84 17.66
CA TRP A 99 -16.27 16.75 18.74
C TRP A 99 -16.13 16.02 20.07
N THR A 100 -17.08 15.13 20.36
CA THR A 100 -17.04 14.32 21.58
C THR A 100 -15.82 13.39 21.59
N THR A 101 -15.49 12.78 20.44
CA THR A 101 -14.30 11.95 20.30
C THR A 101 -13.01 12.76 20.52
N MET A 102 -12.89 13.96 19.95
CA MET A 102 -11.72 14.83 20.17
C MET A 102 -11.59 15.26 21.63
N TYR A 103 -12.70 15.58 22.29
CA TYR A 103 -12.70 15.87 23.72
C TYR A 103 -12.15 14.69 24.55
N TYR A 104 -12.57 13.44 24.27
CA TYR A 104 -12.05 12.27 24.98
C TYR A 104 -10.55 12.03 24.73
N ILE A 105 -10.05 12.32 23.52
CA ILE A 105 -8.61 12.25 23.24
C ILE A 105 -7.82 13.21 24.12
N ILE A 106 -8.30 14.44 24.30
CA ILE A 106 -7.51 15.51 24.92
C ILE A 106 -7.69 15.54 26.44
N CYS A 107 -8.94 15.42 26.89
CA CYS A 107 -9.35 15.67 28.27
C CYS A 107 -9.83 14.41 29.00
N GLY A 108 -10.09 13.30 28.29
CA GLY A 108 -10.75 12.13 28.83
C GLY A 108 -9.93 10.84 28.71
N ASP A 109 -10.66 9.72 28.65
CA ASP A 109 -10.11 8.40 28.37
C ASP A 109 -10.24 8.08 26.87
N PRO A 110 -9.12 7.97 26.13
CA PRO A 110 -9.15 7.69 24.71
C PRO A 110 -9.16 6.18 24.39
N THR A 111 -9.40 5.31 25.37
CA THR A 111 -9.43 3.85 25.20
C THR A 111 -10.38 3.44 24.07
N GLY A 112 -9.86 2.65 23.12
CA GLY A 112 -10.59 2.20 21.93
C GLY A 112 -10.73 3.24 20.81
N ILE A 113 -10.40 4.52 21.04
CA ILE A 113 -10.41 5.57 20.02
C ILE A 113 -9.05 5.64 19.32
N VAL A 114 -7.97 5.61 20.10
CA VAL A 114 -6.57 5.65 19.65
C VAL A 114 -5.81 4.42 20.10
N SER A 115 -4.63 4.17 19.52
CA SER A 115 -3.84 2.99 19.85
C SER A 115 -3.33 2.99 21.31
N LYS A 116 -3.22 1.78 21.90
CA LYS A 116 -2.80 1.54 23.30
C LYS A 116 -1.55 2.33 23.76
N PRO A 117 -0.51 2.57 22.95
CA PRO A 117 0.65 3.36 23.38
C PRO A 117 0.32 4.79 23.85
N TYR A 118 -0.74 5.38 23.32
CA TYR A 118 -1.22 6.72 23.67
C TYR A 118 -2.25 6.72 24.81
N VAL A 119 -2.79 5.54 25.16
CA VAL A 119 -3.71 5.39 26.28
C VAL A 119 -2.90 5.33 27.58
N LYS A 120 -3.10 6.33 28.44
CA LYS A 120 -2.47 6.43 29.76
C LYS A 120 -3.55 6.61 30.82
N LYS A 121 -3.23 6.26 32.08
CA LYS A 121 -4.12 6.50 33.23
C LYS A 121 -4.47 7.98 33.41
N THR A 122 -3.64 8.87 32.88
CA THR A 122 -3.74 10.33 33.04
C THR A 122 -4.07 10.96 31.69
N PRO A 123 -5.08 11.84 31.58
CA PRO A 123 -5.42 12.53 30.32
C PRO A 123 -4.27 13.39 29.78
N PHE A 124 -4.23 13.61 28.46
CA PHE A 124 -3.15 14.36 27.82
C PHE A 124 -2.98 15.77 28.37
N ILE A 125 -4.06 16.51 28.63
CA ILE A 125 -3.98 17.85 29.24
C ILE A 125 -3.24 17.84 30.58
N GLN A 126 -3.48 16.83 31.42
CA GLN A 126 -2.77 16.70 32.69
C GLN A 126 -1.30 16.31 32.47
N GLN A 127 -1.02 15.41 31.54
CA GLN A 127 0.35 15.07 31.16
C GLN A 127 1.13 16.30 30.68
N ILE A 128 0.49 17.19 29.91
CA ILE A 128 1.09 18.46 29.46
C ILE A 128 1.44 19.32 30.68
N ILE A 129 0.50 19.52 31.62
CA ILE A 129 0.77 20.31 32.83
C ILE A 129 1.97 19.77 33.61
N TYR A 130 2.04 18.45 33.83
CA TYR A 130 3.19 17.83 34.51
C TYR A 130 4.49 17.92 33.71
N SER A 131 4.41 17.89 32.38
CA SER A 131 5.59 17.86 31.53
C SER A 131 6.43 19.13 31.60
N PHE A 132 5.81 20.29 31.82
CA PHE A 132 6.50 21.57 31.99
C PHE A 132 7.33 21.62 33.28
N GLN A 133 6.99 20.80 34.28
CA GLN A 133 7.77 20.68 35.53
C GLN A 133 8.97 19.75 35.36
N ASN A 134 8.92 18.85 34.36
CA ASN A 134 9.91 17.80 34.14
C ASN A 134 10.76 18.04 32.86
N GLU A 135 10.56 19.19 32.20
CA GLU A 135 11.23 19.61 30.96
C GLU A 135 11.09 18.58 29.82
N ASN A 136 9.92 17.95 29.69
CA ASN A 136 9.65 16.96 28.64
C ASN A 136 8.38 17.27 27.80
N THR A 137 7.92 18.52 27.82
CA THR A 137 6.67 18.96 27.16
C THR A 137 6.62 18.69 25.66
N ALA A 138 7.73 18.89 24.95
CA ALA A 138 7.82 18.61 23.51
C ALA A 138 7.38 17.17 23.18
N THR A 139 7.77 16.20 24.02
CA THR A 139 7.42 14.79 23.83
C THR A 139 5.93 14.53 24.04
N ILE A 140 5.32 15.15 25.05
CA ILE A 140 3.89 14.98 25.32
C ILE A 140 3.03 15.64 24.24
N ILE A 141 3.40 16.84 23.79
CA ILE A 141 2.73 17.54 22.70
C ILE A 141 2.83 16.73 21.40
N TYR A 142 4.02 16.18 21.10
CA TYR A 142 4.21 15.29 19.97
C TYR A 142 3.30 14.05 20.04
N ASN A 143 3.20 13.41 21.22
CA ASN A 143 2.33 12.25 21.41
C ASN A 143 0.84 12.60 21.25
N LEU A 144 0.41 13.76 21.77
CA LEU A 144 -0.98 14.24 21.60
C LEU A 144 -1.28 14.52 20.12
N GLN A 145 -0.40 15.24 19.42
CA GLN A 145 -0.57 15.51 17.99
C GLN A 145 -0.62 14.19 17.19
N ARG A 146 0.20 13.20 17.53
CA ARG A 146 0.14 11.86 16.92
C ARG A 146 -1.19 11.15 17.19
N ALA A 147 -1.75 11.25 18.39
CA ALA A 147 -3.05 10.66 18.71
C ALA A 147 -4.19 11.31 17.90
N ILE A 148 -4.19 12.64 17.78
CA ILE A 148 -5.13 13.40 16.92
C ILE A 148 -4.95 12.99 15.45
N ASN A 149 -3.71 12.98 14.96
CA ASN A 149 -3.39 12.61 13.58
C ASN A 149 -3.74 11.16 13.28
N GLU A 150 -3.66 10.25 14.26
CA GLU A 150 -4.11 8.86 14.12
C GLU A 150 -5.61 8.80 13.80
N LEU A 151 -6.43 9.55 14.54
CA LEU A 151 -7.87 9.63 14.31
C LEU A 151 -8.19 10.24 12.93
N VAL A 152 -7.61 11.40 12.63
CA VAL A 152 -7.83 12.12 11.36
C VAL A 152 -7.35 11.26 10.18
N SER A 153 -6.21 10.59 10.29
CA SER A 153 -5.66 9.74 9.22
C SER A 153 -6.50 8.49 8.95
N LYS A 154 -7.23 8.00 9.95
CA LYS A 154 -8.20 6.89 9.79
C LYS A 154 -9.43 7.32 8.98
N MET A 155 -9.72 8.62 8.89
CA MET A 155 -10.84 9.15 8.11
C MET A 155 -10.57 9.11 6.60
N PRO A 156 -11.58 8.81 5.78
CA PRO A 156 -11.43 8.71 4.33
C PRO A 156 -11.18 10.07 3.68
N LEU A 157 -10.21 10.11 2.78
CA LEU A 157 -9.94 11.27 1.93
C LEU A 157 -11.13 11.56 1.01
N HIS A 158 -11.48 12.83 0.88
CA HIS A 158 -12.47 13.27 -0.10
C HIS A 158 -11.97 12.97 -1.53
N LYS A 159 -12.83 12.34 -2.32
CA LYS A 159 -12.62 12.10 -3.76
C LYS A 159 -13.76 12.67 -4.59
N THR A 160 -14.98 12.42 -4.16
CA THR A 160 -16.22 12.97 -4.70
C THR A 160 -17.19 13.23 -3.55
N PHE A 161 -18.16 14.12 -3.73
CA PHE A 161 -19.20 14.35 -2.72
C PHE A 161 -19.97 13.07 -2.41
N MET A 162 -20.30 12.25 -3.43
CA MET A 162 -20.96 10.96 -3.21
C MET A 162 -20.16 10.04 -2.29
N ASN A 163 -18.83 9.92 -2.51
CA ASN A 163 -18.01 9.07 -1.65
C ASN A 163 -17.97 9.59 -0.20
N SER A 164 -17.80 10.89 -0.02
CA SER A 164 -17.74 11.51 1.31
C SER A 164 -19.08 11.48 2.04
N TRP A 165 -20.19 11.72 1.32
CA TRP A 165 -21.55 11.62 1.85
C TRP A 165 -21.84 10.22 2.41
N MET A 166 -21.39 9.18 1.70
CA MET A 166 -21.49 7.78 2.17
C MET A 166 -20.66 7.54 3.42
N MET A 167 -19.49 8.17 3.51
CA MET A 167 -18.61 8.05 4.68
C MET A 167 -19.15 8.81 5.90
N ASN A 168 -19.95 9.87 5.73
CA ASN A 168 -20.66 10.49 6.86
C ASN A 168 -21.77 9.59 7.43
N ARG A 169 -22.33 8.69 6.61
CA ARG A 169 -23.36 7.71 7.01
C ARG A 169 -22.79 6.38 7.43
N ARG A 170 -21.55 6.43 7.92
CA ARG A 170 -20.85 5.30 8.53
C ARG A 170 -20.86 5.48 10.05
N LEU A 171 -21.11 4.39 10.77
CA LEU A 171 -20.85 4.27 12.19
C LEU A 171 -19.60 3.43 12.42
N ALA A 172 -18.50 4.06 12.82
CA ALA A 172 -17.26 3.40 13.22
C ALA A 172 -17.39 2.83 14.65
N PHE A 173 -17.26 1.53 14.81
CA PHE A 173 -17.38 0.88 16.10
C PHE A 173 -16.08 1.03 16.90
N ILE A 174 -16.21 1.57 18.10
CA ILE A 174 -15.21 1.53 19.16
C ILE A 174 -15.53 0.30 19.99
N ASP A 175 -14.79 -0.76 19.74
CA ASP A 175 -14.83 -1.99 20.51
C ASP A 175 -13.39 -2.47 20.73
N PRO A 176 -12.83 -2.26 21.94
CA PRO A 176 -11.50 -2.76 22.28
C PRO A 176 -11.37 -4.28 22.12
N LEU A 177 -12.45 -5.05 22.26
CA LEU A 177 -12.41 -6.51 22.11
C LEU A 177 -12.10 -6.89 20.66
N PHE A 178 -12.69 -6.20 19.68
CA PHE A 178 -12.39 -6.43 18.26
C PHE A 178 -10.89 -6.27 17.93
N ASP A 179 -10.24 -5.28 18.53
CA ASP A 179 -8.79 -5.05 18.36
C ASP A 179 -7.94 -6.13 19.05
N GLU A 180 -8.50 -6.82 20.05
CA GLU A 180 -7.87 -7.95 20.76
C GLU A 180 -8.05 -9.29 20.05
N LEU A 181 -9.03 -9.41 19.15
CA LEU A 181 -9.20 -10.61 18.33
C LEU A 181 -8.00 -10.78 17.40
N SER A 182 -7.20 -11.82 17.64
CA SER A 182 -6.08 -12.19 16.76
C SER A 182 -6.49 -13.18 15.67
N SER A 183 -7.56 -13.96 15.90
CA SER A 183 -8.00 -14.98 14.94
C SER A 183 -8.82 -14.35 13.81
N PRO A 184 -8.46 -14.58 12.53
CA PRO A 184 -9.28 -14.20 11.40
C PRO A 184 -10.69 -14.81 11.43
N LYS A 185 -10.83 -16.00 12.03
CA LYS A 185 -12.13 -16.66 12.22
C LYS A 185 -12.96 -15.95 13.27
N GLU A 186 -12.40 -15.66 14.44
CA GLU A 186 -13.11 -14.90 15.48
C GLU A 186 -13.51 -13.51 14.98
N ARG A 187 -12.64 -12.84 14.20
CA ARG A 187 -12.98 -11.58 13.54
C ARG A 187 -14.12 -11.75 12.55
N LEU A 188 -14.12 -12.81 11.74
CA LEU A 188 -15.21 -13.10 10.80
C LEU A 188 -16.52 -13.37 11.56
N ASP A 189 -16.49 -14.22 12.59
CA ASP A 189 -17.64 -14.57 13.43
C ASP A 189 -18.20 -13.33 14.16
N TYR A 190 -17.31 -12.48 14.68
CA TYR A 190 -17.66 -11.17 15.24
C TYR A 190 -18.34 -10.31 14.18
N GLN A 191 -17.77 -10.17 12.98
CA GLN A 191 -18.37 -9.36 11.91
C GLN A 191 -19.72 -9.90 11.46
N THR A 192 -19.89 -11.23 11.38
CA THR A 192 -21.17 -11.89 11.03
C THR A 192 -22.22 -11.68 12.12
N THR A 193 -21.83 -11.86 13.39
CA THR A 193 -22.72 -11.64 14.55
C THR A 193 -23.13 -10.18 14.66
N LYS A 194 -22.17 -9.26 14.50
CA LYS A 194 -22.39 -7.82 14.47
C LYS A 194 -23.30 -7.43 13.31
N ALA A 195 -23.06 -7.95 12.11
CA ALA A 195 -23.90 -7.71 10.94
C ALA A 195 -25.36 -8.12 11.20
N LYS A 196 -25.57 -9.25 11.88
CA LYS A 196 -26.89 -9.72 12.30
C LYS A 196 -27.51 -8.85 13.40
N LYS A 197 -26.73 -8.51 14.43
CA LYS A 197 -27.16 -7.73 15.62
C LYS A 197 -27.59 -6.31 15.30
N TYR A 198 -26.90 -5.66 14.35
CA TYR A 198 -27.10 -4.23 14.06
C TYR A 198 -27.74 -3.96 12.68
N PHE A 199 -28.34 -4.98 12.06
CA PHE A 199 -29.05 -4.84 10.77
C PHE A 199 -30.22 -3.85 10.84
N ASP A 200 -30.89 -3.77 12.00
CA ASP A 200 -31.97 -2.84 12.31
C ASP A 200 -31.50 -1.37 12.40
N ARG A 201 -30.24 -1.14 12.72
CA ARG A 201 -29.62 0.19 12.85
C ARG A 201 -28.95 0.70 11.57
N GLY A 202 -28.98 -0.09 10.50
CA GLY A 202 -28.32 0.26 9.26
C GLY A 202 -28.01 -0.93 8.37
N TRP A 203 -27.99 -0.65 7.07
CA TRP A 203 -27.62 -1.64 6.08
C TRP A 203 -26.11 -1.90 6.06
N THR A 204 -25.74 -3.13 6.35
CA THR A 204 -24.77 -3.93 5.60
C THR A 204 -23.39 -3.31 5.33
N ALA A 205 -22.37 -3.85 5.97
CA ALA A 205 -20.97 -3.60 5.61
C ALA A 205 -20.65 -3.91 4.11
N LEU A 206 -21.59 -4.55 3.39
CA LEU A 206 -21.56 -4.91 1.96
C LEU A 206 -21.39 -3.73 0.97
N GLY A 207 -21.41 -2.49 1.45
CA GLY A 207 -21.12 -1.27 0.69
C GLY A 207 -19.64 -0.85 0.66
N LEU A 208 -18.74 -1.64 1.26
CA LEU A 208 -17.36 -1.22 1.56
C LEU A 208 -16.33 -2.12 0.90
N SER A 209 -15.21 -1.54 0.46
CA SER A 209 -14.19 -2.30 -0.27
C SER A 209 -13.77 -3.51 0.56
N ASP A 210 -13.59 -4.68 -0.04
CA ASP A 210 -13.34 -5.94 0.67
C ASP A 210 -12.31 -5.83 1.82
N GLY A 211 -11.22 -5.05 1.65
CA GLY A 211 -10.18 -4.88 2.69
C GLY A 211 -10.61 -4.06 3.91
N VAL A 212 -11.77 -3.43 3.84
CA VAL A 212 -12.34 -2.61 4.90
C VAL A 212 -13.33 -3.40 5.75
N LEU A 213 -13.92 -4.45 5.18
CA LEU A 213 -14.80 -5.40 5.88
C LEU A 213 -14.07 -6.27 6.91
N ALA A 214 -12.80 -6.62 6.61
CA ALA A 214 -12.02 -7.54 7.45
C ALA A 214 -11.29 -6.86 8.62
N ASP A 215 -10.82 -5.62 8.42
CA ASP A 215 -9.87 -4.96 9.34
C ASP A 215 -10.39 -3.67 9.96
N LYS A 216 -11.58 -3.18 9.57
CA LYS A 216 -12.16 -1.97 10.16
C LYS A 216 -13.53 -2.25 10.73
N ASN A 217 -13.74 -1.83 11.98
CA ASN A 217 -15.00 -2.06 12.67
C ASN A 217 -16.00 -0.94 12.33
N TYR A 218 -16.92 -1.13 11.36
CA TYR A 218 -18.02 -0.17 11.11
C TYR A 218 -19.21 -0.73 10.34
N ILE A 219 -20.32 0.01 10.27
CA ILE A 219 -21.50 -0.27 9.43
C ILE A 219 -21.93 0.98 8.66
N LEU A 220 -22.64 0.82 7.54
CA LEU A 220 -23.37 1.92 6.91
C LEU A 220 -24.77 1.99 7.52
N THR A 221 -25.32 3.20 7.66
CA THR A 221 -26.63 3.41 8.27
C THR A 221 -27.79 3.34 7.26
N ASP A 222 -27.52 3.02 5.98
CA ASP A 222 -28.50 3.15 4.89
C ASP A 222 -28.26 2.17 3.72
N ASP A 223 -29.31 1.71 3.04
CA ASP A 223 -29.20 0.80 1.88
C ASP A 223 -28.75 1.58 0.65
N VAL A 224 -27.45 1.52 0.34
CA VAL A 224 -26.91 2.31 -0.76
C VAL A 224 -27.37 1.83 -2.15
N ARG A 225 -28.05 0.67 -2.26
CA ARG A 225 -28.68 0.23 -3.52
C ARG A 225 -29.83 1.11 -3.96
N ARG A 226 -30.51 1.79 -3.03
CA ARG A 226 -31.60 2.71 -3.37
C ARG A 226 -31.13 3.89 -4.21
N TYR A 227 -29.82 4.20 -4.20
CA TYR A 227 -29.23 5.23 -5.05
C TYR A 227 -28.84 4.71 -6.44
N THR A 228 -29.04 3.43 -6.73
CA THR A 228 -28.80 2.84 -8.06
C THR A 228 -30.16 2.57 -8.72
N PRO A 229 -30.39 2.98 -9.97
CA PRO A 229 -31.63 2.67 -10.68
C PRO A 229 -31.84 1.14 -10.69
N PHE A 230 -33.04 0.67 -10.34
CA PHE A 230 -33.38 -0.76 -10.20
C PHE A 230 -32.57 -1.52 -9.13
N GLY A 231 -31.85 -0.82 -8.25
CA GLY A 231 -30.88 -1.42 -7.33
C GLY A 231 -31.47 -2.30 -6.22
N LEU A 232 -32.66 -1.98 -5.69
CA LEU A 232 -33.21 -2.76 -4.56
C LEU A 232 -33.63 -4.18 -4.96
N ARG A 233 -34.13 -4.34 -6.20
CA ARG A 233 -34.82 -5.55 -6.67
C ARG A 233 -34.09 -6.29 -7.79
N TRP A 234 -33.23 -5.63 -8.55
CA TRP A 234 -32.63 -6.22 -9.76
C TRP A 234 -31.11 -6.22 -9.74
N HIS A 235 -30.52 -5.82 -8.62
CA HIS A 235 -29.08 -5.81 -8.39
C HIS A 235 -28.72 -6.78 -7.28
N ASN A 236 -27.75 -7.66 -7.55
CA ASN A 236 -27.27 -8.62 -6.56
C ASN A 236 -26.75 -7.88 -5.32
N PRO A 237 -27.30 -8.11 -4.12
CA PRO A 237 -26.86 -7.42 -2.90
C PRO A 237 -25.37 -7.57 -2.57
N GLN A 238 -24.71 -8.64 -3.04
CA GLN A 238 -23.26 -8.81 -2.92
C GLN A 238 -22.45 -7.72 -3.62
N ARG A 239 -23.05 -7.03 -4.59
CA ARG A 239 -22.44 -5.99 -5.43
C ARG A 239 -22.77 -4.58 -4.92
N ASN A 240 -23.32 -4.45 -3.72
CA ASN A 240 -23.72 -3.16 -3.16
C ASN A 240 -22.54 -2.19 -2.97
N LEU A 241 -21.34 -2.71 -2.70
CA LEU A 241 -20.09 -1.95 -2.63
C LEU A 241 -19.92 -1.00 -3.80
N TYR A 242 -20.25 -1.46 -5.01
CA TYR A 242 -19.95 -0.69 -6.21
C TYR A 242 -20.82 0.55 -6.36
N SER A 243 -21.96 0.63 -5.66
CA SER A 243 -22.81 1.83 -5.60
C SER A 243 -22.10 3.04 -4.98
N THR A 244 -21.03 2.80 -4.20
CA THR A 244 -20.23 3.83 -3.52
C THR A 244 -19.03 4.35 -4.34
N LEU A 245 -18.80 3.81 -5.54
CA LEU A 245 -17.68 4.22 -6.38
C LEU A 245 -17.86 5.66 -6.87
N GLY A 246 -16.80 6.47 -6.72
CA GLY A 246 -16.73 7.82 -7.26
C GLY A 246 -16.52 7.78 -8.76
N MET A 247 -17.62 7.65 -9.51
CA MET A 247 -17.62 7.73 -10.98
C MET A 247 -17.39 9.18 -11.43
N LEU A 248 -16.54 9.32 -12.45
CA LEU A 248 -16.22 10.59 -13.09
C LEU A 248 -16.61 10.58 -14.57
N GLY A 249 -17.21 11.67 -15.04
CA GLY A 249 -17.52 11.92 -16.45
C GLY A 249 -18.16 13.29 -16.70
N GLY A 250 -18.72 13.49 -17.89
CA GLY A 250 -19.24 14.79 -18.34
C GLY A 250 -20.76 14.94 -18.31
N GLU A 251 -21.50 13.87 -18.07
CA GLU A 251 -22.96 13.81 -18.14
C GLU A 251 -23.55 13.28 -16.82
N LYS A 252 -24.86 13.56 -16.66
CA LYS A 252 -25.72 12.94 -15.65
C LYS A 252 -26.39 11.70 -16.25
N PRO A 253 -26.81 10.73 -15.42
CA PRO A 253 -27.52 9.58 -15.93
C PRO A 253 -28.93 9.95 -16.40
N LEU A 254 -29.37 9.27 -17.46
CA LEU A 254 -30.74 9.37 -17.97
C LEU A 254 -31.74 8.70 -17.03
N ILE A 255 -31.44 7.48 -16.58
CA ILE A 255 -32.28 6.73 -15.63
C ILE A 255 -31.77 6.93 -14.21
N ARG A 256 -32.66 7.34 -13.32
CA ARG A 256 -32.34 7.67 -11.92
C ARG A 256 -33.35 7.02 -11.00
N SER A 257 -32.94 6.66 -9.79
CA SER A 257 -33.89 6.38 -8.71
C SER A 257 -34.34 7.67 -8.04
N GLU A 258 -35.47 7.64 -7.33
CA GLU A 258 -35.96 8.80 -6.56
C GLU A 258 -34.93 9.27 -5.53
N SER A 259 -34.29 8.33 -4.83
CA SER A 259 -33.24 8.65 -3.86
C SER A 259 -32.00 9.25 -4.52
N MET A 260 -31.62 8.77 -5.71
CA MET A 260 -30.52 9.38 -6.46
C MET A 260 -30.84 10.82 -6.89
N GLU A 261 -32.06 11.07 -7.38
CA GLU A 261 -32.50 12.40 -7.79
C GLU A 261 -32.48 13.39 -6.61
N LYS A 262 -32.86 12.95 -5.41
CA LYS A 262 -32.77 13.75 -4.18
C LYS A 262 -31.32 14.14 -3.86
N LEU A 263 -30.36 13.22 -4.00
CA LEU A 263 -28.94 13.52 -3.77
C LEU A 263 -28.36 14.49 -4.80
N ILE A 264 -28.73 14.35 -6.07
CA ILE A 264 -28.30 15.29 -7.11
C ILE A 264 -28.76 16.71 -6.77
N LYS A 265 -29.99 16.88 -6.26
CA LYS A 265 -30.51 18.18 -5.80
C LYS A 265 -29.75 18.76 -4.59
N GLN A 266 -29.03 17.93 -3.84
CA GLN A 266 -28.15 18.34 -2.74
C GLN A 266 -26.70 18.61 -3.17
N GLY A 267 -26.37 18.48 -4.46
CA GLY A 267 -24.99 18.59 -4.96
C GLY A 267 -24.17 17.30 -4.81
N VAL A 268 -24.81 16.19 -4.46
CA VAL A 268 -24.18 14.88 -4.28
C VAL A 268 -24.48 14.02 -5.50
N GLU A 269 -23.62 14.09 -6.51
CA GLU A 269 -23.84 13.39 -7.78
C GLU A 269 -22.70 12.44 -8.18
N ARG A 270 -23.05 11.49 -9.07
CA ARG A 270 -22.12 10.65 -9.82
C ARG A 270 -22.17 11.09 -11.27
N THR A 271 -21.01 11.30 -11.88
CA THR A 271 -20.91 11.76 -13.27
C THR A 271 -20.33 10.66 -14.15
N GLY A 272 -20.60 10.74 -15.46
CA GLY A 272 -20.34 9.65 -16.40
C GLY A 272 -20.71 10.04 -17.84
N TRP A 273 -21.08 9.06 -18.65
CA TRP A 273 -21.60 9.21 -20.01
C TRP A 273 -22.64 8.11 -20.27
N ASN A 274 -23.69 8.45 -21.02
CA ASN A 274 -24.72 7.50 -21.42
C ASN A 274 -24.33 6.85 -22.76
N TRP A 275 -23.71 5.67 -22.69
CA TRP A 275 -23.14 4.99 -23.85
C TRP A 275 -24.01 3.84 -24.34
N PHE A 276 -24.17 3.78 -25.66
CA PHE A 276 -24.90 2.70 -26.32
C PHE A 276 -24.09 1.39 -26.20
N THR A 277 -24.61 0.47 -25.40
CA THR A 277 -23.90 -0.74 -24.95
C THR A 277 -24.49 -1.98 -25.58
N LEU A 278 -23.64 -2.80 -26.21
CA LEU A 278 -23.95 -4.15 -26.67
C LEU A 278 -23.49 -5.19 -25.63
N PHE A 279 -24.40 -6.10 -25.27
CA PHE A 279 -24.11 -7.23 -24.39
C PHE A 279 -23.86 -8.49 -25.23
N ALA A 280 -22.58 -8.81 -25.45
CA ALA A 280 -22.15 -9.98 -26.22
C ALA A 280 -20.78 -10.44 -25.73
N ASP A 281 -20.54 -11.75 -25.66
CA ASP A 281 -19.17 -12.26 -25.48
C ASP A 281 -18.47 -12.23 -26.84
N ILE A 282 -17.29 -11.62 -26.87
CA ILE A 282 -16.37 -11.60 -28.01
C ILE A 282 -14.96 -11.92 -27.50
N PRO A 283 -14.02 -12.31 -28.37
CA PRO A 283 -12.68 -12.64 -27.91
C PRO A 283 -12.00 -11.54 -27.08
N ASP A 284 -12.24 -10.26 -27.39
CA ASP A 284 -11.57 -9.13 -26.74
C ASP A 284 -12.26 -8.60 -25.47
N ASN A 285 -13.39 -9.16 -25.02
CA ASN A 285 -14.02 -8.79 -23.75
C ASN A 285 -14.10 -9.97 -22.77
N PHE A 286 -13.19 -10.92 -22.93
CA PHE A 286 -13.05 -12.07 -22.04
C PHE A 286 -12.76 -11.63 -20.58
N GLU A 287 -13.37 -12.32 -19.62
CA GLU A 287 -13.44 -11.95 -18.19
C GLU A 287 -13.98 -10.51 -18.00
N ASP A 288 -13.28 -9.62 -17.28
CA ASP A 288 -13.73 -8.24 -17.01
C ASP A 288 -13.18 -7.20 -18.01
N GLN A 289 -12.55 -7.60 -19.11
CA GLN A 289 -12.15 -6.62 -20.13
C GLN A 289 -13.39 -6.03 -20.82
N ILE A 290 -13.41 -4.71 -21.03
CA ILE A 290 -14.48 -4.01 -21.74
C ILE A 290 -13.90 -3.42 -23.03
N VAL A 291 -14.62 -3.50 -24.15
CA VAL A 291 -14.20 -2.82 -25.39
C VAL A 291 -15.04 -1.55 -25.56
N VAL A 292 -14.38 -0.43 -25.80
CA VAL A 292 -14.99 0.90 -25.93
C VAL A 292 -14.64 1.47 -27.31
N ASP A 293 -15.56 2.23 -27.89
CA ASP A 293 -15.31 2.83 -29.21
C ASP A 293 -14.19 3.86 -29.18
N VAL A 294 -13.30 3.80 -30.18
CA VAL A 294 -12.13 4.69 -30.29
C VAL A 294 -12.50 6.18 -30.36
N SER A 295 -13.72 6.54 -30.79
CA SER A 295 -14.17 7.95 -30.78
C SER A 295 -14.21 8.56 -29.38
N HIS A 296 -14.27 7.74 -28.33
CA HIS A 296 -14.24 8.19 -26.94
C HIS A 296 -12.84 8.52 -26.42
N ALA A 297 -11.78 8.27 -27.19
CA ALA A 297 -10.39 8.56 -26.79
C ALA A 297 -10.14 10.05 -26.46
N ASN A 298 -10.95 10.96 -27.01
CA ASN A 298 -10.85 12.39 -26.72
C ASN A 298 -11.61 12.84 -25.47
N LYS A 299 -12.40 11.96 -24.83
CA LYS A 299 -13.04 12.28 -23.56
C LYS A 299 -11.98 12.42 -22.48
N THR A 300 -12.09 13.48 -21.67
CA THR A 300 -11.12 13.81 -20.63
C THR A 300 -11.76 13.77 -19.25
N ILE A 301 -11.02 13.28 -18.26
CA ILE A 301 -11.35 13.35 -16.84
C ILE A 301 -10.47 14.42 -16.21
N THR A 302 -11.05 15.31 -15.41
CA THR A 302 -10.29 16.31 -14.65
C THR A 302 -10.02 15.80 -13.24
N HIS A 303 -8.76 15.89 -12.83
CA HIS A 303 -8.29 15.56 -11.50
C HIS A 303 -7.66 16.80 -10.87
N HIS A 304 -7.64 16.83 -9.53
CA HIS A 304 -6.94 17.86 -8.78
C HIS A 304 -5.83 17.20 -7.97
N ARG A 305 -4.66 17.85 -7.91
CA ARG A 305 -3.55 17.45 -7.03
C ARG A 305 -3.03 18.67 -6.32
N ARG A 306 -2.88 18.54 -5.01
CA ARG A 306 -2.28 19.54 -4.14
C ARG A 306 -0.77 19.32 -4.06
N PHE A 307 -0.02 20.41 -4.08
CA PHE A 307 1.40 20.46 -3.77
C PHE A 307 1.62 21.44 -2.61
N GLN A 308 2.25 20.97 -1.53
CA GLN A 308 2.74 21.85 -0.47
C GLN A 308 4.02 22.50 -0.93
N CYS A 309 3.99 23.82 -1.07
CA CYS A 309 5.10 24.63 -1.53
C CYS A 309 5.55 25.54 -0.39
N PHE A 310 6.83 25.45 -0.03
CA PHE A 310 7.46 26.35 0.93
C PHE A 310 8.33 27.34 0.17
N GLY A 311 8.59 28.51 0.75
CA GLY A 311 9.39 29.55 0.11
C GLY A 311 8.67 30.26 -1.04
N GLU A 312 9.43 30.59 -2.10
CA GLU A 312 8.98 31.44 -3.20
C GLU A 312 8.23 30.62 -4.26
N LEU A 313 7.01 31.03 -4.58
CA LEU A 313 6.23 30.43 -5.66
C LEU A 313 6.77 30.84 -7.02
N SER A 314 6.89 29.88 -7.94
CA SER A 314 7.28 30.12 -9.33
C SER A 314 6.10 30.11 -10.29
N VAL A 315 4.86 29.99 -9.77
CA VAL A 315 3.65 29.84 -10.58
C VAL A 315 2.51 30.72 -10.04
N LYS A 316 1.56 31.06 -10.92
CA LYS A 316 0.33 31.80 -10.57
C LYS A 316 -0.95 31.04 -10.94
N PRO A 317 -2.11 31.34 -10.31
CA PRO A 317 -3.39 30.78 -10.72
C PRO A 317 -3.66 30.96 -12.22
N GLY A 318 -4.19 29.91 -12.86
CA GLY A 318 -4.45 29.85 -14.31
C GLY A 318 -3.24 29.46 -15.17
N GLU A 319 -2.03 29.43 -14.63
CA GLU A 319 -0.82 29.09 -15.39
C GLU A 319 -0.83 27.64 -15.87
N LYS A 320 -0.51 27.43 -17.16
CA LYS A 320 -0.42 26.09 -17.75
C LYS A 320 0.90 25.43 -17.34
N LEU A 321 0.79 24.20 -16.86
CA LEU A 321 1.94 23.43 -16.39
C LEU A 321 2.27 22.29 -17.34
N LYS A 322 3.55 21.96 -17.41
CA LYS A 322 4.07 20.73 -18.02
C LYS A 322 4.73 19.89 -16.94
N TYR A 323 4.85 18.58 -17.18
CA TYR A 323 5.62 17.69 -16.30
C TYR A 323 7.03 18.27 -16.06
N GLY A 324 7.45 18.32 -14.80
CA GLY A 324 8.72 18.90 -14.36
C GLY A 324 8.72 20.42 -14.14
N ALA A 325 7.61 21.12 -14.42
CA ALA A 325 7.48 22.55 -14.14
C ALA A 325 7.73 22.84 -12.66
N ILE A 326 8.49 23.90 -12.39
CA ILE A 326 8.81 24.35 -11.04
C ILE A 326 7.58 25.04 -10.46
N LEU A 327 7.10 24.56 -9.31
CA LEU A 327 5.99 25.16 -8.57
C LEU A 327 6.50 26.16 -7.54
N SER A 328 7.59 25.83 -6.86
CA SER A 328 8.25 26.71 -5.89
C SER A 328 9.73 26.38 -5.72
N ARG A 329 10.45 27.39 -5.21
CA ARG A 329 11.80 27.28 -4.69
C ARG A 329 11.71 27.36 -3.16
N ASN A 330 12.01 26.23 -2.54
CA ASN A 330 12.03 26.07 -1.10
C ASN A 330 13.15 26.91 -0.48
N VAL A 331 13.04 27.17 0.82
CA VAL A 331 14.02 27.95 1.59
C VAL A 331 15.40 27.27 1.61
N ASP A 332 15.44 25.95 1.51
CA ASP A 332 16.67 25.14 1.43
C ASP A 332 17.32 25.11 0.03
N GLY A 333 16.78 25.87 -0.93
CA GLY A 333 17.16 25.81 -2.35
C GLY A 333 16.56 24.62 -3.11
N GLY A 334 15.85 23.72 -2.42
CA GLY A 334 15.11 22.62 -3.02
C GLY A 334 14.00 23.12 -3.95
N ILE A 335 13.59 22.28 -4.90
CA ILE A 335 12.60 22.67 -5.91
C ILE A 335 11.42 21.71 -5.84
N GLN A 336 10.23 22.26 -5.55
CA GLN A 336 8.99 21.51 -5.70
C GLN A 336 8.57 21.55 -7.18
N LYS A 337 8.42 20.39 -7.81
CA LYS A 337 8.02 20.26 -9.21
C LYS A 337 6.64 19.63 -9.36
N PHE A 338 5.98 19.94 -10.46
CA PHE A 338 4.81 19.22 -10.93
C PHE A 338 5.24 17.87 -11.52
N ASP A 339 5.01 16.78 -10.81
CA ASP A 339 5.50 15.43 -11.14
C ASP A 339 4.37 14.49 -11.65
N THR A 340 3.27 15.05 -12.14
CA THR A 340 2.16 14.29 -12.73
C THR A 340 2.22 14.37 -14.26
N VAL A 341 2.22 13.22 -14.93
CA VAL A 341 2.04 13.15 -16.38
C VAL A 341 0.56 13.38 -16.68
N ALA A 342 0.26 14.34 -17.56
CA ALA A 342 -1.11 14.70 -17.92
C ALA A 342 -1.19 15.25 -19.35
N ASP A 343 -2.35 15.12 -20.00
CA ASP A 343 -2.60 15.70 -21.33
C ASP A 343 -2.65 17.23 -21.27
N SER A 344 -3.15 17.78 -20.17
CA SER A 344 -3.04 19.20 -19.85
C SER A 344 -3.07 19.40 -18.34
N ALA A 345 -2.37 20.40 -17.85
CA ALA A 345 -2.40 20.80 -16.46
C ALA A 345 -2.40 22.32 -16.34
N LYS A 346 -3.07 22.84 -15.33
CA LYS A 346 -3.03 24.26 -14.96
C LYS A 346 -3.09 24.42 -13.45
N VAL A 347 -2.48 25.47 -12.92
CA VAL A 347 -2.72 25.90 -11.54
C VAL A 347 -4.17 26.34 -11.45
N ASP A 348 -4.96 25.66 -10.65
CA ASP A 348 -6.38 25.97 -10.44
C ASP A 348 -6.51 27.11 -9.42
N LYS A 349 -5.96 26.90 -8.23
CA LYS A 349 -5.84 27.92 -7.19
C LYS A 349 -4.58 27.74 -6.36
N ILE A 350 -4.17 28.82 -5.70
CA ILE A 350 -3.11 28.82 -4.70
C ILE A 350 -3.72 29.35 -3.42
N THR A 351 -3.65 28.57 -2.34
CA THR A 351 -4.13 29.02 -1.03
C THR A 351 -2.96 29.11 -0.06
N LEU A 352 -2.89 30.23 0.65
CA LEU A 352 -1.95 30.43 1.74
C LEU A 352 -2.55 29.78 2.99
N SER A 353 -1.77 28.95 3.69
CA SER A 353 -2.16 28.41 4.99
C SER A 353 -0.97 28.33 5.94
N TYR A 354 -1.22 27.97 7.19
CA TYR A 354 -0.16 27.69 8.17
C TYR A 354 -0.09 26.22 8.52
N THR A 355 1.10 25.66 8.73
CA THR A 355 1.30 24.28 9.22
C THR A 355 2.37 24.25 10.31
N ASN A 356 2.27 23.34 11.26
CA ASN A 356 3.21 23.25 12.39
C ASN A 356 4.50 22.51 11.96
N ILE A 357 5.62 23.23 11.87
CA ILE A 357 6.95 22.67 11.57
C ILE A 357 7.89 22.91 12.75
N GLY A 358 8.03 21.90 13.62
CA GLY A 358 8.87 21.98 14.82
C GLY A 358 8.32 22.99 15.83
N GLY A 359 7.05 22.84 16.20
CA GLY A 359 6.37 23.71 17.17
C GLY A 359 5.97 25.10 16.66
N ILE A 360 6.40 25.47 15.45
CA ILE A 360 6.24 26.83 14.92
C ILE A 360 5.21 26.84 13.77
N PRO A 361 4.18 27.70 13.83
CA PRO A 361 3.33 27.98 12.68
C PRO A 361 4.17 28.49 11.51
N THR A 362 4.24 27.69 10.45
CA THR A 362 5.04 27.98 9.26
C THR A 362 4.13 28.18 8.07
N VAL A 363 4.34 29.28 7.35
CA VAL A 363 3.60 29.61 6.14
C VAL A 363 3.86 28.54 5.06
N VAL A 364 2.78 28.05 4.44
CA VAL A 364 2.83 27.12 3.32
C VAL A 364 1.86 27.56 2.23
N HIS A 365 2.30 27.48 0.98
CA HIS A 365 1.45 27.71 -0.18
C HIS A 365 0.94 26.37 -0.70
N ASN A 366 -0.38 26.17 -0.66
CA ASN A 366 -1.01 25.00 -1.26
C ASN A 366 -1.31 25.31 -2.73
N VAL A 367 -0.45 24.83 -3.62
CA VAL A 367 -0.67 24.94 -5.06
C VAL A 367 -1.55 23.78 -5.51
N ILE A 368 -2.80 24.09 -5.88
CA ILE A 368 -3.75 23.10 -6.41
C ILE A 368 -3.67 23.12 -7.92
N VAL A 369 -3.30 22.00 -8.51
CA VAL A 369 -3.19 21.83 -9.95
C VAL A 369 -4.36 20.99 -10.45
N ALA A 370 -5.17 21.56 -11.34
CA ALA A 370 -6.16 20.83 -12.12
C ALA A 370 -5.47 20.25 -13.35
N TYR A 371 -5.59 18.95 -13.56
CA TYR A 371 -5.01 18.27 -14.72
C TYR A 371 -6.00 17.31 -15.36
N LYS A 372 -5.92 17.19 -16.68
CA LYS A 372 -6.81 16.36 -17.49
C LYS A 372 -6.09 15.14 -18.02
N LEU A 373 -6.77 14.01 -17.96
CA LEU A 373 -6.34 12.75 -18.56
C LEU A 373 -7.39 12.31 -19.59
N LYS A 374 -6.96 12.08 -20.83
CA LYS A 374 -7.77 11.50 -21.90
C LYS A 374 -8.02 10.02 -21.61
N MET A 375 -9.14 9.49 -22.08
CA MET A 375 -9.37 8.05 -22.06
C MET A 375 -8.36 7.30 -22.93
N ARG A 376 -7.78 6.23 -22.39
CA ARG A 376 -6.79 5.37 -23.07
C ARG A 376 -7.02 3.91 -22.73
N ASP A 377 -6.40 3.00 -23.48
CA ASP A 377 -6.35 1.58 -23.10
C ASP A 377 -5.90 1.43 -21.63
N GLY A 378 -6.53 0.52 -20.89
CA GLY A 378 -6.27 0.32 -19.47
C GLY A 378 -7.03 1.26 -18.53
N THR A 379 -7.76 2.27 -19.05
CA THR A 379 -8.71 3.06 -18.24
C THR A 379 -9.75 2.15 -17.62
N LYS A 380 -9.97 2.27 -16.31
CA LYS A 380 -10.94 1.45 -15.60
C LYS A 380 -12.25 2.19 -15.49
N ILE A 381 -13.30 1.61 -16.07
CA ILE A 381 -14.65 2.15 -16.02
C ILE A 381 -15.57 1.24 -15.21
N THR A 382 -16.71 1.80 -14.81
CA THR A 382 -17.82 1.03 -14.23
C THR A 382 -19.16 1.69 -14.55
N ASN A 383 -20.25 1.02 -14.18
CA ASN A 383 -21.61 1.55 -14.20
C ASN A 383 -22.24 1.47 -12.79
N PHE A 384 -23.49 1.93 -12.63
CA PHE A 384 -24.16 1.89 -11.32
C PHE A 384 -24.42 0.50 -10.77
N HIS A 385 -24.39 -0.52 -11.63
CA HIS A 385 -24.60 -1.93 -11.29
C HIS A 385 -23.27 -2.65 -10.99
N GLY A 386 -22.17 -1.91 -10.90
CA GLY A 386 -20.88 -2.44 -10.48
C GLY A 386 -20.25 -3.44 -11.44
N ASN A 387 -20.56 -3.35 -12.73
CA ASN A 387 -19.74 -4.04 -13.73
C ASN A 387 -18.49 -3.19 -13.99
N LYS A 388 -17.32 -3.69 -13.59
CA LYS A 388 -16.04 -2.96 -13.66
C LYS A 388 -15.14 -3.66 -14.65
N GLY A 389 -14.31 -2.90 -15.34
CA GLY A 389 -13.37 -3.46 -16.30
C GLY A 389 -12.37 -2.45 -16.78
N VAL A 390 -11.20 -2.94 -17.21
CA VAL A 390 -10.26 -2.11 -17.98
C VAL A 390 -10.69 -2.08 -19.43
N ILE A 391 -10.55 -0.92 -20.07
CA ILE A 391 -11.01 -0.74 -21.45
C ILE A 391 -9.92 -1.09 -22.47
N ARG A 392 -10.36 -1.53 -23.64
CA ARG A 392 -9.63 -1.45 -24.91
C ARG A 392 -10.40 -0.59 -25.90
N LEU A 393 -9.73 0.37 -26.50
CA LEU A 393 -10.28 1.25 -27.52
C LEU A 393 -10.20 0.56 -28.90
N LYS A 394 -11.34 0.36 -29.56
CA LYS A 394 -11.45 -0.24 -30.89
C LYS A 394 -12.59 0.38 -31.70
N PRO A 395 -12.60 0.33 -33.04
CA PRO A 395 -13.79 0.72 -33.81
C PRO A 395 -14.88 -0.34 -33.67
N LEU A 396 -15.97 -0.05 -32.97
CA LEU A 396 -16.95 -1.09 -32.57
C LEU A 396 -18.01 -1.41 -33.62
N GLY A 397 -18.28 -0.49 -34.55
CA GLY A 397 -19.31 -0.63 -35.59
C GLY A 397 -20.67 -0.10 -35.15
N HIS A 398 -21.75 -0.71 -35.67
CA HIS A 398 -23.11 -0.20 -35.54
C HIS A 398 -24.12 -1.31 -35.22
N ALA A 399 -25.19 -0.94 -34.52
CA ALA A 399 -26.38 -1.74 -34.32
C ALA A 399 -27.52 -1.17 -35.17
N LYS A 400 -28.35 -2.03 -35.76
CA LYS A 400 -29.51 -1.63 -36.53
C LYS A 400 -30.72 -1.50 -35.60
N ASP A 401 -31.27 -0.29 -35.48
CA ASP A 401 -32.50 -0.06 -34.71
C ASP A 401 -33.64 -0.86 -35.35
N PRO A 402 -34.27 -1.80 -34.61
CA PRO A 402 -35.31 -2.66 -35.17
C PRO A 402 -36.59 -1.89 -35.56
N ARG A 403 -36.79 -0.67 -35.06
CA ARG A 403 -37.98 0.16 -35.35
C ARG A 403 -37.84 0.88 -36.68
N THR A 404 -36.69 1.52 -36.87
CA THR A 404 -36.46 2.49 -37.96
C THR A 404 -35.55 1.91 -39.04
N GLY A 405 -34.76 0.90 -38.72
CA GLY A 405 -33.69 0.37 -39.58
C GLY A 405 -32.43 1.23 -39.60
N GLU A 406 -32.39 2.33 -38.85
CA GLU A 406 -31.23 3.22 -38.77
C GLU A 406 -30.03 2.56 -38.08
N LEU A 407 -28.83 2.95 -38.50
CA LEU A 407 -27.59 2.47 -37.90
C LEU A 407 -27.20 3.36 -36.71
N VAL A 408 -27.24 2.78 -35.52
CA VAL A 408 -26.81 3.40 -34.27
C VAL A 408 -25.40 2.95 -33.93
N LYS A 409 -24.51 3.88 -33.63
CA LYS A 409 -23.13 3.55 -33.29
C LYS A 409 -23.05 2.81 -31.95
N ILE A 410 -22.24 1.75 -31.90
CA ILE A 410 -21.95 1.02 -30.65
C ILE A 410 -20.81 1.74 -29.92
N ASP A 411 -21.02 2.10 -28.66
CA ASP A 411 -20.02 2.77 -27.83
C ASP A 411 -19.26 1.80 -26.92
N VAL A 412 -19.91 0.71 -26.48
CA VAL A 412 -19.34 -0.28 -25.56
C VAL A 412 -19.79 -1.69 -25.95
N ILE A 413 -18.85 -2.65 -25.92
CA ILE A 413 -19.17 -4.09 -25.90
C ILE A 413 -18.71 -4.68 -24.57
N VAL A 414 -19.61 -5.33 -23.85
CA VAL A 414 -19.35 -5.95 -22.54
C VAL A 414 -19.79 -7.41 -22.50
N SER A 415 -19.07 -8.24 -21.76
CA SER A 415 -19.35 -9.67 -21.64
C SER A 415 -20.77 -9.94 -21.13
N ALA A 416 -21.55 -10.65 -21.94
CA ALA A 416 -22.90 -11.08 -21.60
C ALA A 416 -22.86 -12.11 -20.46
N LYS A 417 -21.89 -13.04 -20.51
CA LYS A 417 -21.68 -14.03 -19.46
C LYS A 417 -21.38 -13.40 -18.11
N SER A 418 -20.62 -12.30 -18.07
CA SER A 418 -20.34 -11.57 -16.83
C SER A 418 -21.60 -10.99 -16.18
N ILE A 419 -22.56 -10.50 -16.96
CA ILE A 419 -23.86 -10.05 -16.43
C ILE A 419 -24.65 -11.21 -15.83
N GLY A 420 -24.78 -12.32 -16.57
CA GLY A 420 -25.50 -13.51 -16.10
C GLY A 420 -24.88 -14.13 -14.85
N LYS A 421 -23.56 -14.27 -14.81
CA LYS A 421 -22.82 -14.81 -13.66
C LYS A 421 -22.94 -13.92 -12.42
N ARG A 422 -22.92 -12.59 -12.58
CA ARG A 422 -22.98 -11.62 -11.48
C ARG A 422 -24.40 -11.28 -11.03
N LYS A 423 -25.40 -11.55 -11.88
CA LYS A 423 -26.82 -11.22 -11.69
C LYS A 423 -27.05 -9.71 -11.53
N ASN A 424 -26.41 -8.92 -12.39
CA ASN A 424 -26.52 -7.46 -12.43
C ASN A 424 -27.64 -7.03 -13.40
N PHE A 425 -28.86 -7.52 -13.19
CA PHE A 425 -29.94 -7.39 -14.16
C PHE A 425 -30.44 -5.94 -14.33
N GLY A 426 -30.29 -5.10 -13.30
CA GLY A 426 -30.59 -3.67 -13.39
C GLY A 426 -29.90 -2.97 -14.56
N GLN A 427 -28.73 -3.47 -15.00
CA GLN A 427 -28.02 -2.92 -16.16
C GLN A 427 -28.75 -3.19 -17.49
N LEU A 428 -29.38 -4.37 -17.63
CA LEU A 428 -30.19 -4.71 -18.79
C LEU A 428 -31.50 -3.91 -18.78
N LEU A 429 -32.11 -3.74 -17.60
CA LEU A 429 -33.31 -2.92 -17.43
C LEU A 429 -33.05 -1.46 -17.80
N GLU A 430 -31.93 -0.90 -17.37
CA GLU A 430 -31.50 0.46 -17.75
C GLU A 430 -31.40 0.63 -19.27
N ALA A 431 -30.76 -0.33 -19.96
CA ALA A 431 -30.67 -0.31 -21.42
C ALA A 431 -32.06 -0.35 -22.10
N MET A 432 -32.94 -1.25 -21.66
CA MET A 432 -34.28 -1.40 -22.23
C MET A 432 -35.17 -0.18 -21.98
N VAL A 433 -35.13 0.38 -20.76
CA VAL A 433 -35.94 1.56 -20.41
C VAL A 433 -35.47 2.80 -21.16
N ASN A 434 -34.17 2.98 -21.38
CA ASN A 434 -33.68 4.07 -22.23
C ASN A 434 -34.20 3.94 -23.68
N ASN A 435 -34.25 2.71 -24.22
CA ASN A 435 -34.82 2.47 -25.55
C ASN A 435 -36.31 2.86 -25.61
N ILE A 436 -37.11 2.47 -24.60
CA ILE A 436 -38.55 2.78 -24.52
C ILE A 436 -38.78 4.30 -24.37
N THR A 437 -37.99 4.97 -23.53
CA THR A 437 -38.15 6.40 -23.22
C THR A 437 -37.51 7.33 -24.26
N ASN A 438 -36.86 6.76 -25.28
CA ASN A 438 -36.15 7.52 -26.32
C ASN A 438 -35.20 8.58 -25.72
N ASP A 439 -34.46 8.19 -24.69
CA ASP A 439 -33.47 9.01 -23.98
C ASP A 439 -34.00 10.30 -23.31
N GLN A 440 -35.31 10.44 -23.08
CA GLN A 440 -35.88 11.62 -22.40
C GLN A 440 -35.53 11.68 -20.90
N GLY A 441 -34.93 10.62 -20.35
CA GLY A 441 -34.63 10.46 -18.94
C GLY A 441 -35.86 10.08 -18.12
N LEU A 442 -35.65 9.29 -17.08
CA LEU A 442 -36.73 8.79 -16.23
C LEU A 442 -36.27 8.65 -14.78
N VAL A 443 -37.11 9.10 -13.85
CA VAL A 443 -36.96 8.82 -12.43
C VAL A 443 -37.85 7.63 -12.09
N VAL A 444 -37.25 6.51 -11.70
CA VAL A 444 -37.95 5.29 -11.27
C VAL A 444 -38.01 5.23 -9.75
N LYS A 445 -39.06 4.58 -9.22
CA LYS A 445 -39.17 4.27 -7.80
C LYS A 445 -37.97 3.42 -7.35
N ASP A 446 -37.49 3.66 -6.13
CA ASP A 446 -36.34 2.92 -5.58
C ASP A 446 -36.59 1.39 -5.55
N ASP A 447 -37.85 0.99 -5.31
CA ASP A 447 -38.29 -0.40 -5.15
C ASP A 447 -39.04 -0.98 -6.36
N PHE A 448 -38.80 -0.41 -7.55
CA PHE A 448 -39.46 -0.77 -8.81
C PHE A 448 -39.55 -2.29 -9.07
N GLN A 449 -40.78 -2.79 -9.29
CA GLN A 449 -41.12 -4.22 -9.36
C GLN A 449 -41.98 -4.59 -10.59
N GLN A 450 -41.83 -3.89 -11.72
CA GLN A 450 -42.58 -4.30 -12.91
C GLN A 450 -42.18 -5.71 -13.37
N PRO A 451 -43.15 -6.59 -13.66
CA PRO A 451 -42.90 -7.87 -14.28
C PRO A 451 -42.15 -7.72 -15.60
N LEU A 452 -41.22 -8.64 -15.89
CA LEU A 452 -40.46 -8.63 -17.14
C LEU A 452 -41.38 -8.65 -18.37
N ALA A 453 -42.52 -9.35 -18.29
CA ALA A 453 -43.51 -9.41 -19.35
C ALA A 453 -44.09 -8.04 -19.72
N GLU A 454 -44.25 -7.12 -18.75
CA GLU A 454 -44.72 -5.76 -19.02
C GLU A 454 -43.66 -4.94 -19.76
N ILE A 455 -42.39 -5.09 -19.40
CA ILE A 455 -41.27 -4.46 -20.10
C ILE A 455 -41.18 -4.99 -21.53
N GLN A 456 -41.33 -6.30 -21.72
CA GLN A 456 -41.36 -6.94 -23.04
C GLN A 456 -42.54 -6.46 -23.89
N ALA A 457 -43.73 -6.33 -23.31
CA ALA A 457 -44.89 -5.75 -23.98
C ALA A 457 -44.63 -4.28 -24.35
N ALA A 458 -44.03 -3.49 -23.45
CA ALA A 458 -43.67 -2.11 -23.73
C ALA A 458 -42.65 -1.99 -24.86
N LEU A 459 -41.65 -2.88 -24.92
CA LEU A 459 -40.69 -2.93 -26.04
C LEU A 459 -41.41 -3.15 -27.38
N VAL A 460 -42.28 -4.16 -27.46
CA VAL A 460 -43.07 -4.46 -28.68
C VAL A 460 -43.97 -3.28 -29.06
N ASN A 461 -44.63 -2.66 -28.08
CA ASN A 461 -45.49 -1.48 -28.31
C ASN A 461 -44.72 -0.28 -28.87
N HIS A 462 -43.41 -0.19 -28.58
CA HIS A 462 -42.54 0.85 -29.14
C HIS A 462 -41.78 0.38 -30.39
N GLY A 463 -42.12 -0.78 -30.95
CA GLY A 463 -41.55 -1.34 -32.19
C GLY A 463 -40.21 -2.07 -32.02
N PHE A 464 -39.77 -2.33 -30.80
CA PHE A 464 -38.56 -3.13 -30.54
C PHE A 464 -38.87 -4.63 -30.51
N ASN A 465 -37.83 -5.45 -30.67
CA ASN A 465 -37.93 -6.88 -30.46
C ASN A 465 -38.30 -7.21 -29.00
N VAL A 466 -39.13 -8.23 -28.82
CA VAL A 466 -39.64 -8.68 -27.50
C VAL A 466 -38.51 -9.08 -26.54
N ASP A 467 -37.36 -9.50 -27.05
CA ASP A 467 -36.18 -9.88 -26.29
C ASP A 467 -35.10 -8.78 -26.25
N ALA A 468 -35.46 -7.55 -26.65
CA ALA A 468 -34.58 -6.38 -26.73
C ALA A 468 -33.31 -6.57 -27.57
N THR A 469 -33.23 -7.61 -28.41
CA THR A 469 -32.04 -7.88 -29.23
C THR A 469 -32.03 -7.06 -30.51
N TRP A 470 -30.84 -6.64 -30.93
CA TRP A 470 -30.61 -5.87 -32.16
C TRP A 470 -29.59 -6.60 -33.03
N GLU A 471 -29.72 -6.48 -34.35
CA GLU A 471 -28.69 -6.93 -35.29
C GLU A 471 -27.52 -5.94 -35.27
N CYS A 472 -26.30 -6.44 -35.08
CA CYS A 472 -25.10 -5.62 -34.93
C CYS A 472 -24.04 -6.03 -35.95
N GLU A 473 -23.42 -5.06 -36.60
CA GLU A 473 -22.25 -5.25 -37.46
C GLU A 473 -21.03 -4.64 -36.77
N THR A 474 -20.11 -5.51 -36.36
CA THR A 474 -18.95 -5.14 -35.54
C THR A 474 -17.64 -5.55 -36.21
N TYR A 475 -16.50 -5.11 -35.66
CA TYR A 475 -15.18 -5.50 -36.17
C TYR A 475 -14.88 -7.01 -36.04
N VAL A 476 -15.66 -7.77 -35.24
CA VAL A 476 -15.55 -9.24 -35.15
C VAL A 476 -16.60 -9.97 -36.00
N GLY A 477 -17.41 -9.24 -36.77
CA GLY A 477 -18.46 -9.77 -37.62
C GLY A 477 -19.88 -9.41 -37.16
N LYS A 478 -20.87 -10.11 -37.72
CA LYS A 478 -22.29 -9.92 -37.39
C LYS A 478 -22.64 -10.60 -36.08
N LEU A 479 -23.26 -9.86 -35.17
CA LEU A 479 -23.69 -10.30 -33.85
C LEU A 479 -25.18 -9.97 -33.66
N THR A 480 -25.82 -10.63 -32.70
CA THR A 480 -27.18 -10.31 -32.26
C THR A 480 -27.19 -10.31 -30.74
N GLY A 481 -27.56 -9.20 -30.11
CA GLY A 481 -27.52 -9.11 -28.66
C GLY A 481 -28.39 -8.00 -28.12
N VAL A 482 -28.63 -8.04 -26.81
CA VAL A 482 -29.33 -6.95 -26.11
C VAL A 482 -28.52 -5.67 -26.26
N CYS A 483 -29.20 -4.56 -26.59
CA CYS A 483 -28.59 -3.25 -26.80
C CYS A 483 -29.38 -2.13 -26.12
N GLY A 484 -28.70 -1.05 -25.74
CA GLY A 484 -29.31 0.19 -25.26
C GLY A 484 -28.33 1.09 -24.52
N LYS A 485 -28.74 2.31 -24.18
CA LYS A 485 -27.87 3.24 -23.43
C LYS A 485 -27.75 2.82 -21.97
N VAL A 486 -26.51 2.81 -21.46
CA VAL A 486 -26.17 2.54 -20.06
C VAL A 486 -25.23 3.63 -19.58
N PHE A 487 -25.38 4.05 -18.33
CA PHE A 487 -24.50 5.05 -17.74
C PHE A 487 -23.17 4.46 -17.25
N TRP A 488 -22.08 4.92 -17.85
CA TRP A 488 -20.71 4.50 -17.53
C TRP A 488 -19.88 5.68 -17.02
N GLY A 489 -18.94 5.42 -16.12
CA GLY A 489 -18.05 6.44 -15.56
C GLY A 489 -16.69 5.87 -15.22
N VAL A 490 -15.68 6.74 -15.23
CA VAL A 490 -14.30 6.35 -14.97
C VAL A 490 -14.05 6.32 -13.47
N ILE A 491 -13.37 5.27 -13.00
CA ILE A 491 -13.04 5.06 -11.59
C ILE A 491 -11.53 4.97 -11.34
N ASN A 492 -10.73 4.66 -12.37
CA ASN A 492 -9.27 4.69 -12.28
C ASN A 492 -8.65 4.94 -13.66
N HIS A 493 -7.46 5.55 -13.68
CA HIS A 493 -6.69 5.82 -14.89
C HIS A 493 -5.37 5.01 -14.89
N PRO A 494 -4.92 4.47 -16.05
CA PRO A 494 -3.73 3.61 -16.11
C PRO A 494 -2.43 4.34 -15.74
N GLU A 495 -2.37 5.67 -15.93
CA GLU A 495 -1.22 6.51 -15.51
C GLU A 495 -0.84 6.33 -14.03
N TYR A 496 -1.80 6.02 -13.16
CA TYR A 496 -1.52 5.79 -11.74
C TYR A 496 -0.87 4.43 -11.45
N GLN A 497 -0.92 3.50 -12.41
CA GLN A 497 -0.35 2.16 -12.30
C GLN A 497 0.90 1.98 -13.19
N LEU A 498 1.19 2.98 -14.03
CA LEU A 498 2.29 2.98 -14.98
C LEU A 498 3.66 3.04 -14.28
N TRP A 499 4.67 2.38 -14.87
CA TRP A 499 6.05 2.60 -14.48
C TRP A 499 6.47 4.04 -14.83
N LYS A 500 7.40 4.59 -14.05
CA LYS A 500 8.05 5.86 -14.38
C LYS A 500 9.41 5.55 -14.98
N GLU A 501 9.77 6.25 -16.06
CA GLU A 501 11.07 6.12 -16.70
C GLU A 501 12.19 6.35 -15.66
N ASN A 502 13.20 5.49 -15.69
CA ASN A 502 14.35 5.49 -14.76
C ASN A 502 13.98 5.41 -13.27
N ALA A 503 12.74 5.10 -12.90
CA ALA A 503 12.37 5.05 -11.48
C ALA A 503 13.00 3.88 -10.74
N THR A 504 13.27 2.77 -11.43
CA THR A 504 13.90 1.58 -10.86
C THR A 504 15.39 1.76 -10.56
N ILE A 505 16.04 2.74 -11.20
CA ILE A 505 17.43 3.10 -10.93
C ILE A 505 17.57 4.25 -9.93
N LYS A 506 16.47 4.93 -9.58
CA LYS A 506 16.47 5.98 -8.56
C LYS A 506 16.56 5.40 -7.16
N THR A 507 17.48 5.95 -6.38
CA THR A 507 17.66 5.62 -4.97
C THR A 507 17.05 6.69 -4.06
N ASN A 508 16.80 6.32 -2.80
CA ASN A 508 16.42 7.28 -1.75
C ASN A 508 17.68 7.86 -1.06
N GLY A 509 17.51 8.66 -0.01
CA GLY A 509 18.63 9.19 0.77
C GLY A 509 19.47 8.16 1.53
N LYS A 510 19.19 6.86 1.39
CA LYS A 510 20.02 5.75 1.91
C LYS A 510 20.61 4.91 0.77
N ASP A 511 20.61 5.45 -0.45
CA ASP A 511 21.05 4.76 -1.67
C ASP A 511 20.28 3.46 -2.00
N LEU A 512 19.07 3.32 -1.44
CA LEU A 512 18.21 2.17 -1.69
C LEU A 512 17.21 2.47 -2.81
N ARG A 513 17.11 1.57 -3.79
CA ARG A 513 16.02 1.60 -4.78
C ARG A 513 14.69 1.44 -4.08
N THR A 514 13.72 2.28 -4.44
CA THR A 514 12.36 2.23 -3.88
C THR A 514 11.33 1.68 -4.85
N ALA A 515 11.68 1.59 -6.14
CA ALA A 515 10.86 1.02 -7.21
C ALA A 515 11.50 -0.25 -7.78
N GLY A 516 10.79 -0.91 -8.71
CA GLY A 516 11.19 -2.18 -9.32
C GLY A 516 10.31 -3.36 -8.87
N LEU A 517 10.33 -4.43 -9.66
CA LEU A 517 9.70 -5.69 -9.26
C LEU A 517 10.46 -6.25 -8.05
N LYS A 518 9.70 -6.59 -7.00
CA LYS A 518 10.24 -7.15 -5.78
C LYS A 518 10.24 -8.68 -5.89
N PHE A 519 11.40 -9.27 -6.17
CA PHE A 519 11.58 -10.72 -6.10
C PHE A 519 11.76 -11.12 -4.64
N SER A 520 10.78 -11.83 -4.09
CA SER A 520 10.78 -12.33 -2.73
C SER A 520 10.90 -13.86 -2.72
N THR A 521 10.63 -14.47 -1.56
CA THR A 521 10.78 -15.91 -1.35
C THR A 521 9.89 -16.76 -2.26
N ILE A 522 8.70 -16.28 -2.64
CA ILE A 522 7.83 -17.02 -3.58
C ILE A 522 8.44 -17.00 -4.97
N GLU A 523 8.83 -15.83 -5.45
CA GLU A 523 9.32 -15.69 -6.81
C GLU A 523 10.63 -16.46 -6.97
N PHE A 524 11.52 -16.42 -5.96
CA PHE A 524 12.71 -17.27 -5.93
C PHE A 524 12.36 -18.77 -5.99
N ARG A 525 11.37 -19.22 -5.23
CA ARG A 525 10.94 -20.62 -5.25
C ARG A 525 10.35 -21.02 -6.62
N ALA A 526 9.49 -20.17 -7.17
CA ALA A 526 8.90 -20.34 -8.50
C ALA A 526 9.98 -20.45 -9.58
N LEU A 527 11.04 -19.64 -9.48
CA LEU A 527 12.21 -19.68 -10.35
C LEU A 527 13.03 -20.97 -10.15
N GLU A 528 13.30 -21.41 -8.92
CA GLU A 528 13.98 -22.70 -8.66
C GLU A 528 13.18 -23.89 -9.24
N THR A 529 11.86 -23.89 -9.06
CA THR A 529 10.99 -24.95 -9.59
C THR A 529 10.98 -24.93 -11.12
N ARG A 530 11.01 -23.77 -11.75
CA ARG A 530 10.97 -23.67 -13.21
C ARG A 530 12.33 -23.93 -13.87
N PHE A 531 13.37 -23.25 -13.39
CA PHE A 531 14.70 -23.20 -14.02
C PHE A 531 15.76 -24.08 -13.33
N GLY A 532 15.48 -24.59 -12.13
CA GLY A 532 16.43 -25.36 -11.32
C GLY A 532 17.06 -24.53 -10.19
N LYS A 533 17.65 -25.20 -9.20
CA LYS A 533 18.35 -24.55 -8.08
C LYS A 533 19.63 -23.87 -8.57
N GLY A 534 19.96 -22.70 -8.00
CA GLY A 534 21.18 -21.97 -8.32
C GLY A 534 21.30 -21.61 -9.80
N ASN A 535 20.18 -21.29 -10.44
CA ASN A 535 20.19 -20.95 -11.86
C ASN A 535 20.66 -19.49 -12.09
N PRO A 536 21.21 -19.17 -13.26
CA PRO A 536 21.79 -17.84 -13.52
C PRO A 536 20.84 -16.65 -13.39
N ILE A 537 19.53 -16.85 -13.57
CA ILE A 537 18.53 -15.80 -13.32
C ILE A 537 18.53 -15.40 -11.84
N LEU A 538 18.64 -16.38 -10.92
CA LEU A 538 18.71 -16.10 -9.49
C LEU A 538 20.00 -15.39 -9.11
N ASP A 539 21.12 -15.78 -9.72
CA ASP A 539 22.42 -15.15 -9.46
C ASP A 539 22.41 -13.68 -9.90
N GLU A 540 21.88 -13.40 -11.10
CA GLU A 540 21.69 -12.04 -11.57
C GLU A 540 20.77 -11.25 -10.64
N ILE A 541 19.62 -11.79 -10.22
CA ILE A 541 18.74 -11.10 -9.26
C ILE A 541 19.49 -10.81 -7.96
N MET A 542 20.15 -11.81 -7.37
CA MET A 542 20.85 -11.65 -6.09
C MET A 542 21.96 -10.60 -6.15
N SER A 543 22.63 -10.43 -7.29
CA SER A 543 23.63 -9.37 -7.49
C SER A 543 23.09 -7.95 -7.23
N TYR A 544 21.77 -7.75 -7.31
CA TYR A 544 21.09 -6.47 -7.03
C TYR A 544 20.52 -6.35 -5.61
N MET A 545 20.91 -7.22 -4.66
CA MET A 545 20.57 -7.01 -3.25
C MET A 545 21.08 -5.65 -2.77
N GLN A 546 20.36 -5.02 -1.85
CA GLN A 546 20.68 -3.68 -1.36
C GLN A 546 20.44 -3.58 0.15
N GLY A 547 20.99 -2.55 0.79
CA GLY A 547 20.79 -2.30 2.22
C GLY A 547 21.54 -3.28 3.13
N THR A 548 22.54 -3.98 2.61
CA THR A 548 23.38 -4.91 3.36
C THR A 548 24.22 -4.18 4.42
N GLU A 549 24.75 -3.00 4.09
CA GLU A 549 25.49 -2.16 5.05
C GLU A 549 24.61 -1.69 6.21
N ASN A 550 23.40 -1.18 5.92
CA ASN A 550 22.43 -0.80 6.95
C ASN A 550 22.11 -1.98 7.87
N LEU A 551 21.93 -3.17 7.30
CA LEU A 551 21.67 -4.39 8.06
C LEU A 551 22.86 -4.76 8.96
N HIS A 552 24.09 -4.64 8.45
CA HIS A 552 25.30 -4.89 9.24
C HIS A 552 25.45 -3.92 10.41
N GLU A 553 25.19 -2.62 10.18
CA GLU A 553 25.20 -1.59 11.22
C GLU A 553 24.14 -1.84 12.29
N GLU A 554 22.90 -2.17 11.91
CA GLU A 554 21.81 -2.48 12.85
C GLU A 554 22.10 -3.75 13.66
N LEU A 555 22.66 -4.79 13.03
CA LEU A 555 23.09 -6.01 13.73
C LEU A 555 24.26 -5.74 14.68
N ALA A 556 25.21 -4.87 14.30
CA ALA A 556 26.30 -4.45 15.16
C ALA A 556 25.80 -3.65 16.38
N VAL A 557 24.78 -2.81 16.20
CA VAL A 557 24.11 -2.14 17.32
C VAL A 557 23.55 -3.18 18.29
N LEU A 558 22.78 -4.15 17.82
CA LEU A 558 22.26 -5.20 18.69
C LEU A 558 23.38 -6.04 19.33
N ALA A 559 24.45 -6.34 18.60
CA ALA A 559 25.58 -7.12 19.11
C ALA A 559 26.29 -6.39 20.27
N SER A 560 26.31 -5.05 20.25
CA SER A 560 26.84 -4.26 21.37
C SER A 560 26.10 -4.49 22.68
N LYS A 561 24.84 -4.95 22.65
CA LYS A 561 24.09 -5.38 23.83
C LYS A 561 24.73 -6.58 24.54
N LYS A 562 25.42 -7.45 23.78
CA LYS A 562 26.22 -8.58 24.28
C LYS A 562 27.66 -8.17 24.65
N GLY A 563 28.00 -6.88 24.56
CA GLY A 563 29.38 -6.39 24.71
C GLY A 563 30.26 -6.62 23.47
N ILE A 564 29.68 -7.07 22.35
CA ILE A 564 30.42 -7.28 21.09
C ILE A 564 30.44 -5.96 20.33
N LEU A 565 31.59 -5.29 20.34
CA LEU A 565 31.76 -3.96 19.72
C LEU A 565 32.52 -4.08 18.39
N PRO A 566 32.17 -3.29 17.35
CA PRO A 566 32.93 -3.25 16.11
C PRO A 566 34.38 -2.83 16.34
N ALA A 567 35.32 -3.50 15.67
CA ALA A 567 36.73 -3.15 15.74
C ALA A 567 36.99 -1.78 15.09
N ASN A 568 38.06 -1.11 15.52
CA ASN A 568 38.55 0.15 14.93
C ASN A 568 37.56 1.33 14.98
N LYS A 569 36.59 1.31 15.88
CA LYS A 569 35.70 2.46 16.14
C LYS A 569 36.22 3.27 17.33
N PRO A 570 36.22 4.61 17.27
CA PRO A 570 36.66 5.44 18.38
C PRO A 570 35.73 5.27 19.59
N ILE A 571 36.29 5.28 20.79
CA ILE A 571 35.53 5.28 22.04
C ILE A 571 35.43 6.72 22.52
N ILE A 572 34.21 7.21 22.74
CA ILE A 572 33.93 8.59 23.15
C ILE A 572 33.11 8.55 24.44
N ASN A 573 33.51 9.32 25.44
CA ASN A 573 32.73 9.47 26.66
C ASN A 573 31.44 10.24 26.35
N VAL A 574 30.29 9.79 26.83
CA VAL A 574 29.03 10.51 26.64
C VAL A 574 29.08 11.96 27.13
N ALA A 575 29.92 12.24 28.14
CA ALA A 575 30.16 13.60 28.63
C ALA A 575 30.76 14.53 27.57
N ASP A 576 31.49 13.98 26.59
CA ASP A 576 32.12 14.70 25.49
C ASP A 576 31.19 14.82 24.26
N ILE A 577 30.01 14.20 24.30
CA ILE A 577 29.03 14.23 23.20
C ILE A 577 27.99 15.30 23.51
N THR A 578 27.88 16.29 22.64
CA THR A 578 26.87 17.34 22.79
C THR A 578 25.45 16.79 22.55
N PRO A 579 24.52 16.85 23.52
CA PRO A 579 23.13 16.52 23.28
C PRO A 579 22.48 17.60 22.40
N LEU A 580 21.63 17.17 21.47
CA LEU A 580 20.76 18.09 20.74
C LEU A 580 19.60 18.52 21.63
N ASP A 581 19.39 19.83 21.74
CA ASP A 581 18.22 20.40 22.39
C ASP A 581 16.96 20.15 21.53
N GLN A 582 16.03 19.38 22.09
CA GLN A 582 14.75 19.02 21.46
C GLN A 582 13.56 19.76 22.09
N THR A 583 13.78 20.82 22.88
CA THR A 583 12.69 21.65 23.42
C THR A 583 11.81 22.23 22.30
N GLY A 584 12.36 22.55 21.12
CA GLY A 584 11.60 22.95 19.93
C GLY A 584 10.94 21.81 19.13
N GLY A 585 11.07 20.55 19.58
CA GLY A 585 10.60 19.36 18.87
C GLY A 585 11.69 18.66 18.05
N THR A 586 11.29 17.80 17.11
CA THR A 586 12.21 16.95 16.33
C THR A 586 12.62 17.53 14.97
N ILE A 587 12.13 18.73 14.64
CA ILE A 587 12.51 19.48 13.43
C ILE A 587 13.19 20.78 13.87
N VAL A 588 14.50 20.86 13.68
CA VAL A 588 15.35 21.93 14.21
C VAL A 588 16.08 22.66 13.09
N ASN A 589 16.72 23.79 13.40
CA ASN A 589 17.61 24.46 12.46
C ASN A 589 18.88 23.64 12.24
N HIS A 590 19.49 23.74 11.06
CA HIS A 590 20.73 23.01 10.75
C HIS A 590 21.87 23.33 11.72
N SER A 591 21.98 24.59 12.18
CA SER A 591 23.00 24.99 13.16
C SER A 591 22.82 24.33 14.53
N ALA A 592 21.62 23.84 14.86
CA ALA A 592 21.37 23.18 16.14
C ALA A 592 21.95 21.75 16.18
N ILE A 593 22.15 21.12 15.02
CA ILE A 593 22.68 19.75 14.95
C ILE A 593 24.21 19.70 14.87
N GLU A 594 24.88 20.83 14.58
CA GLU A 594 26.34 20.87 14.39
C GLU A 594 27.09 20.42 15.66
N GLY A 595 28.01 19.48 15.51
CA GLY A 595 28.76 18.87 16.61
C GLY A 595 27.96 17.95 17.53
N THR A 596 26.69 17.67 17.22
CA THR A 596 25.85 16.73 17.99
C THR A 596 25.95 15.31 17.43
N VAL A 597 25.38 14.34 18.15
CA VAL A 597 25.39 12.93 17.73
C VAL A 597 24.66 12.65 16.40
N VAL A 598 23.80 13.56 15.96
CA VAL A 598 23.04 13.48 14.70
C VAL A 598 23.61 14.35 13.58
N ASP A 599 24.76 15.01 13.81
CA ASP A 599 25.52 15.71 12.79
C ASP A 599 26.12 14.69 11.80
N ASP A 600 26.01 15.00 10.51
CA ASP A 600 26.55 14.16 9.45
C ASP A 600 28.09 14.17 9.41
N HIS A 601 28.71 15.21 9.99
CA HIS A 601 30.17 15.35 10.07
C HIS A 601 30.78 14.82 11.37
N TYR A 602 29.98 14.64 12.42
CA TYR A 602 30.45 14.11 13.69
C TYR A 602 30.56 12.59 13.61
N GLN A 603 31.77 12.05 13.54
CA GLN A 603 32.03 10.60 13.50
C GLN A 603 31.21 9.88 12.41
N PRO A 604 31.42 10.20 11.12
CA PRO A 604 30.57 9.73 10.02
C PRO A 604 30.51 8.20 9.93
N ASP A 605 31.61 7.53 10.24
CA ASP A 605 31.70 6.06 10.20
C ASP A 605 31.09 5.37 11.44
N GLY A 606 30.54 6.11 12.40
CA GLY A 606 30.06 5.54 13.67
C GLY A 606 31.16 5.44 14.73
N PHE A 607 30.76 5.21 15.97
CA PHE A 607 31.66 5.21 17.14
C PHE A 607 31.09 4.40 18.30
N ILE A 608 31.89 4.17 19.34
CA ILE A 608 31.50 3.51 20.58
C ILE A 608 31.28 4.59 21.64
N MET A 609 30.05 4.70 22.14
CA MET A 609 29.71 5.62 23.22
C MET A 609 29.91 4.93 24.57
N GLN A 610 30.79 5.48 25.40
CA GLN A 610 30.97 5.07 26.79
C GLN A 610 29.87 5.71 27.66
N LEU A 611 29.05 4.86 28.28
CA LEU A 611 27.97 5.23 29.17
C LEU A 611 28.49 5.64 30.56
N PRO A 612 27.72 6.46 31.31
CA PRO A 612 28.07 6.83 32.69
C PRO A 612 27.58 5.78 33.70
N VAL A 613 26.93 4.71 33.22
CA VAL A 613 26.35 3.63 34.03
C VAL A 613 26.67 2.28 33.42
N LEU A 614 26.68 1.25 34.26
CA LEU A 614 26.67 -0.14 33.81
C LEU A 614 25.25 -0.54 33.44
N TYR A 615 25.08 -1.22 32.32
CA TYR A 615 23.83 -1.77 31.83
C TYR A 615 23.93 -3.29 31.79
N GLN A 616 23.03 -4.00 32.47
CA GLN A 616 23.05 -5.45 32.54
C GLN A 616 21.82 -6.03 31.83
N THR A 617 22.04 -7.09 31.04
CA THR A 617 21.00 -7.97 30.52
C THR A 617 21.27 -9.39 30.98
N MET A 618 20.26 -10.03 31.58
CA MET A 618 20.26 -11.42 32.00
C MET A 618 19.45 -12.26 31.02
N TRP A 619 20.11 -13.14 30.28
CA TRP A 619 19.49 -14.01 29.27
C TRP A 619 19.32 -15.42 29.82
N ASP A 620 18.08 -15.86 30.01
CA ASP A 620 17.75 -17.23 30.44
C ASP A 620 17.88 -18.18 29.24
N LYS A 621 18.90 -19.06 29.28
CA LYS A 621 19.20 -20.02 28.21
C LYS A 621 18.12 -21.08 28.05
N GLU A 622 17.48 -21.47 29.15
CA GLU A 622 16.47 -22.53 29.14
C GLU A 622 15.15 -22.03 28.57
N LYS A 623 14.77 -20.81 28.92
CA LYS A 623 13.53 -20.18 28.42
C LYS A 623 13.71 -19.48 27.09
N GLY A 624 14.95 -19.09 26.75
CA GLY A 624 15.23 -18.29 25.56
C GLY A 624 14.62 -16.89 25.65
N GLU A 625 14.67 -16.26 26.83
CA GLU A 625 14.12 -14.92 27.06
C GLU A 625 15.02 -14.07 27.98
N VAL A 626 14.82 -12.76 27.95
CA VAL A 626 15.47 -11.84 28.89
C VAL A 626 14.72 -11.87 30.22
N ALA A 627 15.37 -12.38 31.26
CA ALA A 627 14.81 -12.44 32.60
C ALA A 627 14.82 -11.07 33.30
N VAL A 628 15.92 -10.32 33.15
CA VAL A 628 16.11 -8.99 33.75
C VAL A 628 16.94 -8.10 32.82
N GLU A 629 16.61 -6.81 32.76
CA GLU A 629 17.33 -5.82 31.97
C GLU A 629 17.32 -4.44 32.65
N GLY A 630 18.49 -3.83 32.83
CA GLY A 630 18.63 -2.48 33.42
C GLY A 630 19.85 -2.36 34.34
N LEU A 631 19.60 -1.91 35.58
CA LEU A 631 20.63 -1.77 36.61
C LEU A 631 21.27 -3.13 36.94
N PRO A 632 22.60 -3.24 37.09
CA PRO A 632 23.24 -4.48 37.48
C PRO A 632 22.74 -4.96 38.84
N MET A 633 22.31 -6.20 38.90
CA MET A 633 21.94 -6.85 40.15
C MET A 633 23.17 -7.50 40.79
N GLN A 634 23.33 -7.35 42.10
CA GLN A 634 24.27 -8.19 42.85
C GLN A 634 23.73 -9.61 42.85
N MET A 635 24.53 -10.57 42.36
CA MET A 635 24.10 -11.96 42.32
C MET A 635 23.99 -12.54 43.72
N ILE A 636 22.86 -13.18 44.01
CA ILE A 636 22.58 -13.82 45.30
C ILE A 636 22.74 -15.35 45.22
N ASP A 637 22.66 -15.96 44.01
CA ASP A 637 22.65 -17.41 43.84
C ASP A 637 23.60 -17.91 42.71
N PRO A 638 24.69 -18.64 43.05
CA PRO A 638 25.59 -19.28 42.08
C PRO A 638 24.92 -20.29 41.14
N ALA A 639 23.77 -20.88 41.51
CA ALA A 639 23.06 -21.83 40.67
C ALA A 639 22.54 -21.18 39.37
N MET A 640 22.25 -19.88 39.39
CA MET A 640 21.79 -19.14 38.20
C MET A 640 22.86 -18.99 37.11
N LEU A 641 24.15 -19.09 37.44
CA LEU A 641 25.25 -18.95 36.46
C LEU A 641 25.24 -20.02 35.37
N ASN A 642 24.66 -21.20 35.65
CA ASN A 642 24.58 -22.28 34.67
C ASN A 642 23.42 -22.10 33.68
N VAL A 643 22.39 -21.34 34.07
CA VAL A 643 21.14 -21.18 33.32
C VAL A 643 21.06 -19.82 32.62
N VAL A 644 21.80 -18.82 33.11
CA VAL A 644 21.70 -17.43 32.64
C VAL A 644 23.05 -16.94 32.09
N ASP A 645 23.03 -16.31 30.91
CA ASP A 645 24.14 -15.48 30.46
C ASP A 645 23.99 -14.04 30.96
N PHE A 646 25.08 -13.49 31.46
CA PHE A 646 25.15 -12.12 31.95
C PHE A 646 25.93 -11.26 30.95
N TYR A 647 25.23 -10.31 30.34
CA TYR A 647 25.84 -9.30 29.49
C TYR A 647 25.83 -7.98 30.24
N THR A 648 26.99 -7.58 30.78
CA THR A 648 27.15 -6.26 31.42
C THR A 648 27.99 -5.39 30.51
N ILE A 649 27.45 -4.23 30.13
CA ILE A 649 28.08 -3.29 29.21
C ILE A 649 28.13 -1.91 29.84
N ASP A 650 29.20 -1.19 29.56
CA ASP A 650 29.37 0.24 29.82
C ASP A 650 29.53 1.02 28.50
N LYS A 651 29.37 0.34 27.36
CA LYS A 651 29.61 0.86 26.01
C LYS A 651 28.48 0.46 25.08
N LEU A 652 28.07 1.39 24.23
CA LEU A 652 27.09 1.18 23.17
C LEU A 652 27.71 1.48 21.82
N TYR A 653 27.35 0.69 20.80
CA TYR A 653 27.69 1.09 19.44
C TYR A 653 26.68 2.11 18.90
N ILE A 654 27.20 3.20 18.36
CA ILE A 654 26.46 4.22 17.62
C ILE A 654 26.73 4.01 16.13
N PRO A 655 25.71 3.65 15.33
CA PRO A 655 25.89 3.26 13.94
C PRO A 655 26.27 4.46 13.09
N SER A 656 26.86 4.24 11.91
CA SER A 656 27.27 5.30 10.98
C SER A 656 26.19 6.35 10.66
N VAL A 657 26.62 7.49 10.12
CA VAL A 657 25.74 8.61 9.74
C VAL A 657 24.57 8.17 8.86
N PHE A 658 24.75 7.16 8.00
CA PHE A 658 23.69 6.66 7.11
C PHE A 658 22.42 6.23 7.85
N LEU A 659 22.55 5.72 9.08
CA LEU A 659 21.40 5.30 9.89
C LEU A 659 20.83 6.41 10.77
N ARG A 660 21.64 7.38 11.20
CA ARG A 660 21.22 8.44 12.15
C ARG A 660 21.07 9.84 11.56
N ARG A 661 21.43 10.04 10.29
CA ARG A 661 21.33 11.31 9.56
C ARG A 661 19.93 11.91 9.61
N CYS A 662 19.90 13.22 9.76
CA CYS A 662 18.66 13.97 9.67
C CYS A 662 18.14 13.97 8.22
N TRP A 663 16.81 14.03 8.07
CA TRP A 663 16.19 14.29 6.77
C TRP A 663 15.97 15.80 6.61
N ARG A 664 16.16 16.32 5.40
CA ARG A 664 15.98 17.76 5.13
C ARG A 664 14.51 18.07 4.85
N HIS A 665 13.97 19.06 5.54
CA HIS A 665 12.64 19.60 5.29
C HIS A 665 12.71 20.78 4.32
N SER A 666 11.67 20.96 3.51
CA SER A 666 11.54 22.03 2.51
C SER A 666 11.57 23.47 3.07
N THR A 667 11.67 23.63 4.39
CA THR A 667 11.83 24.94 5.04
C THR A 667 13.29 25.26 5.39
N GLY A 668 14.26 24.44 4.99
CA GLY A 668 15.67 24.60 5.43
C GLY A 668 15.98 23.98 6.78
N LYS A 669 14.95 23.50 7.48
CA LYS A 669 15.11 22.77 8.74
C LYS A 669 15.48 21.31 8.50
N VAL A 670 16.03 20.68 9.52
CA VAL A 670 16.39 19.26 9.53
C VAL A 670 15.52 18.52 10.54
N GLY A 671 14.96 17.38 10.12
CA GLY A 671 14.16 16.51 10.97
C GLY A 671 14.96 15.29 11.40
N LEU A 672 14.89 14.97 12.69
CA LEU A 672 15.53 13.77 13.23
C LEU A 672 14.80 12.52 12.75
N ASN A 673 15.56 11.49 12.39
CA ASN A 673 15.01 10.17 12.11
C ASN A 673 14.83 9.37 13.43
N ASP A 674 14.12 8.23 13.39
CA ASP A 674 13.81 7.45 14.58
C ASP A 674 15.07 7.03 15.37
N ILE A 675 16.14 6.62 14.68
CA ILE A 675 17.41 6.21 15.30
C ILE A 675 18.12 7.41 15.94
N GLY A 676 18.18 8.55 15.23
CA GLY A 676 18.75 9.80 15.75
C GLY A 676 18.03 10.30 17.00
N VAL A 677 16.70 10.22 17.05
CA VAL A 677 15.91 10.56 18.25
C VAL A 677 16.27 9.63 19.42
N LEU A 678 16.38 8.33 19.17
CA LEU A 678 16.71 7.36 20.23
C LEU A 678 18.10 7.59 20.82
N ILE A 679 19.10 7.81 19.96
CA ILE A 679 20.47 8.06 20.38
C ILE A 679 20.56 9.38 21.15
N ASN A 680 19.94 10.44 20.64
CA ASN A 680 19.92 11.73 21.34
C ASN A 680 19.28 11.64 22.73
N ASN A 681 18.21 10.87 22.89
CA ASN A 681 17.60 10.64 24.20
C ASN A 681 18.55 9.96 25.17
N VAL A 682 19.36 8.99 24.72
CA VAL A 682 20.37 8.35 25.57
C VAL A 682 21.44 9.36 25.99
N VAL A 683 21.93 10.18 25.06
CA VAL A 683 22.93 11.24 25.34
C VAL A 683 22.36 12.26 26.33
N ALA A 684 21.20 12.85 26.05
CA ALA A 684 20.58 13.87 26.90
C ALA A 684 20.29 13.37 28.32
N LEU A 685 19.77 12.14 28.46
CA LEU A 685 19.51 11.55 29.78
C LEU A 685 20.79 11.14 30.51
N SER A 686 21.86 10.81 29.78
CA SER A 686 23.18 10.58 30.36
C SER A 686 23.77 11.87 30.93
N HIS A 687 23.66 12.99 30.21
CA HIS A 687 24.05 14.31 30.74
C HIS A 687 23.27 14.70 31.99
N ARG A 688 21.95 14.49 31.98
CA ARG A 688 21.10 14.73 33.17
C ARG A 688 21.48 13.85 34.36
N TYR A 689 21.79 12.58 34.11
CA TYR A 689 22.29 11.66 35.14
C TYR A 689 23.65 12.12 35.69
N LEU A 690 24.59 12.57 34.84
CA LEU A 690 25.89 13.07 35.28
C LEU A 690 25.78 14.34 36.13
N GLN A 691 24.79 15.19 35.87
CA GLN A 691 24.52 16.39 36.66
C GLN A 691 23.89 16.07 38.02
N HIS A 692 23.01 15.05 38.08
CA HIS A 692 22.22 14.69 39.25
C HIS A 692 22.14 13.16 39.44
N PRO A 693 23.26 12.48 39.75
CA PRO A 693 23.32 11.02 39.84
C PRO A 693 22.55 10.44 41.03
N GLU A 694 22.29 11.24 42.06
CA GLU A 694 21.53 10.89 43.26
C GLU A 694 20.02 10.76 43.01
N GLU A 695 19.51 11.36 41.94
CA GLU A 695 18.10 11.33 41.61
C GLU A 695 17.72 10.01 40.92
N ALA A 696 17.06 9.11 41.67
CA ALA A 696 16.63 7.79 41.18
C ALA A 696 15.79 7.85 39.88
N ILE A 697 15.08 8.95 39.64
CA ILE A 697 14.31 9.16 38.41
C ILE A 697 15.21 9.27 37.17
N ASN A 698 16.36 9.95 37.27
CA ASN A 698 17.29 10.14 36.15
C ASN A 698 17.92 8.80 35.74
N THR A 699 18.31 8.00 36.72
CA THR A 699 18.79 6.63 36.53
C THR A 699 17.75 5.76 35.81
N THR A 700 16.50 5.79 36.28
CA THR A 700 15.40 5.00 35.69
C THR A 700 15.11 5.42 34.25
N LEU A 701 15.12 6.72 33.97
CA LEU A 701 14.91 7.26 32.62
C LEU A 701 16.05 6.85 31.67
N LEU A 702 17.31 6.94 32.11
CA LEU A 702 18.46 6.53 31.32
C LEU A 702 18.42 5.04 30.95
N TYR A 703 18.16 4.15 31.93
CA TYR A 703 17.99 2.72 31.66
C TYR A 703 16.84 2.44 30.68
N SER A 704 15.73 3.15 30.85
CA SER A 704 14.58 3.05 29.94
C SER A 704 14.93 3.49 28.52
N ALA A 705 15.75 4.54 28.36
CA ALA A 705 16.20 5.03 27.06
C ALA A 705 17.14 4.02 26.36
N ILE A 706 18.10 3.43 27.08
CA ILE A 706 19.00 2.40 26.55
C ILE A 706 18.19 1.16 26.11
N ARG A 707 17.27 0.68 26.97
CA ARG A 707 16.38 -0.43 26.62
C ARG A 707 15.52 -0.12 25.39
N THR A 708 14.98 1.09 25.32
CA THR A 708 14.16 1.53 24.19
C THR A 708 14.97 1.60 22.91
N TYR A 709 16.23 2.03 22.95
CA TYR A 709 17.13 2.02 21.80
C TYR A 709 17.28 0.61 21.23
N PHE A 710 17.69 -0.38 22.03
CA PHE A 710 17.82 -1.76 21.56
C PHE A 710 16.49 -2.38 21.09
N ALA A 711 15.42 -2.22 21.87
CA ALA A 711 14.11 -2.77 21.52
C ALA A 711 13.55 -2.19 20.22
N ARG A 712 13.85 -0.92 19.91
CA ARG A 712 13.44 -0.28 18.66
C ARG A 712 14.27 -0.75 17.48
N ILE A 713 15.59 -0.90 17.62
CA ILE A 713 16.43 -1.48 16.56
C ILE A 713 16.02 -2.92 16.26
N ALA A 714 15.76 -3.75 17.28
CA ALA A 714 15.23 -5.09 17.09
C ALA A 714 13.87 -5.08 16.36
N GLY A 715 13.00 -4.10 16.65
CA GLY A 715 11.75 -3.90 15.93
C GLY A 715 11.91 -3.43 14.48
N ILE A 716 12.92 -2.61 14.18
CA ILE A 716 13.29 -2.21 12.81
C ILE A 716 13.77 -3.42 12.01
N LEU A 717 14.49 -4.35 12.64
CA LEU A 717 14.99 -5.57 11.99
C LEU A 717 13.93 -6.68 11.84
N GLY A 718 13.33 -7.14 12.95
CA GLY A 718 12.68 -8.45 13.08
C GLY A 718 11.21 -8.56 12.65
N THR A 719 10.59 -7.51 12.11
CA THR A 719 9.15 -7.56 11.79
C THR A 719 8.88 -7.94 10.33
N LYS A 720 7.62 -8.31 10.00
CA LYS A 720 7.17 -8.53 8.61
C LYS A 720 7.52 -7.38 7.64
N ARG A 721 7.68 -6.16 8.16
CA ARG A 721 8.06 -4.95 7.40
C ARG A 721 9.46 -4.45 7.76
N GLY A 722 10.19 -5.18 8.58
CA GLY A 722 11.53 -4.82 9.01
C GLY A 722 12.56 -5.00 7.92
N ASP A 723 13.77 -4.53 8.20
CA ASP A 723 14.86 -4.43 7.23
C ASP A 723 15.36 -5.80 6.80
N ILE A 724 15.32 -6.84 7.66
CA ILE A 724 15.63 -8.22 7.26
C ILE A 724 14.65 -8.69 6.18
N SER A 725 13.34 -8.55 6.42
CA SER A 725 12.33 -8.99 5.45
C SER A 725 12.31 -8.13 4.17
N THR A 726 12.77 -6.88 4.23
CA THR A 726 12.68 -5.93 3.11
C THR A 726 13.94 -5.90 2.26
N ASN A 727 15.11 -6.02 2.88
CA ASN A 727 16.41 -5.83 2.26
C ASN A 727 17.24 -7.13 2.19
N ALA A 728 16.97 -8.14 3.04
CA ALA A 728 17.75 -9.38 3.07
C ALA A 728 17.00 -10.61 2.53
N MET A 729 15.67 -10.57 2.50
CA MET A 729 14.81 -11.66 2.01
C MET A 729 14.02 -11.30 0.75
N SER A 730 14.44 -10.24 0.07
CA SER A 730 13.88 -9.83 -1.20
C SER A 730 14.79 -8.86 -1.93
N VAL A 731 14.75 -8.90 -3.25
CA VAL A 731 15.51 -8.00 -4.11
C VAL A 731 14.57 -7.11 -4.92
N ARG A 732 14.89 -5.83 -5.02
CA ARG A 732 14.24 -4.90 -5.97
C ARG A 732 15.08 -4.83 -7.24
N TYR A 733 14.57 -5.48 -8.27
CA TYR A 733 15.30 -5.67 -9.52
C TYR A 733 15.19 -4.43 -10.43
N PRO A 734 16.31 -3.91 -10.98
CA PRO A 734 16.33 -2.63 -11.69
C PRO A 734 15.76 -2.72 -13.12
N PHE A 735 15.90 -3.86 -13.79
CA PHE A 735 15.41 -4.07 -15.15
C PHE A 735 13.98 -4.63 -15.14
N ALA A 736 13.08 -3.88 -14.50
CA ALA A 736 11.69 -4.27 -14.35
C ALA A 736 10.72 -3.12 -14.65
N ALA A 737 9.59 -3.46 -15.26
CA ALA A 737 8.51 -2.54 -15.57
C ALA A 737 7.17 -3.16 -15.20
N LYS A 738 6.13 -2.34 -15.14
CA LYS A 738 4.77 -2.80 -14.85
C LYS A 738 3.74 -1.91 -15.53
N ALA A 739 2.65 -2.50 -15.99
CA ALA A 739 1.48 -1.75 -16.44
C ALA A 739 0.20 -2.59 -16.29
N VAL A 740 -0.94 -1.98 -16.56
CA VAL A 740 -2.22 -2.68 -16.59
C VAL A 740 -2.21 -3.72 -17.71
N ALA A 741 -2.59 -4.96 -17.40
CA ALA A 741 -2.71 -6.01 -18.41
C ALA A 741 -3.97 -5.80 -19.25
N THR A 742 -3.88 -5.97 -20.56
CA THR A 742 -5.05 -6.05 -21.45
C THR A 742 -4.91 -7.19 -22.45
N LEU A 743 -6.00 -7.84 -22.81
CA LEU A 743 -6.03 -8.90 -23.81
C LEU A 743 -5.93 -8.34 -25.22
N SER A 744 -5.05 -8.92 -26.03
CA SER A 744 -5.03 -8.77 -27.49
C SER A 744 -5.02 -10.14 -28.17
N ASN A 745 -6.09 -10.46 -28.91
CA ASN A 745 -6.19 -11.74 -29.63
C ASN A 745 -5.39 -11.77 -30.95
N GLY A 746 -4.84 -10.63 -31.38
CA GLY A 746 -3.98 -10.56 -32.57
C GLY A 746 -2.50 -10.86 -32.30
N LEU A 747 -2.13 -11.25 -31.08
CA LEU A 747 -0.76 -11.58 -30.72
C LEU A 747 -0.47 -13.08 -30.87
N ASP A 748 0.75 -13.39 -31.29
CA ASP A 748 1.26 -14.74 -31.32
C ASP A 748 1.23 -15.40 -29.94
N ARG A 749 1.31 -16.73 -29.95
CA ARG A 749 1.33 -17.52 -28.73
C ARG A 749 2.50 -17.11 -27.81
N ASN A 750 2.24 -16.96 -26.51
CA ASN A 750 3.26 -16.60 -25.51
C ASN A 750 4.00 -15.28 -25.84
N THR A 751 3.25 -14.29 -26.33
CA THR A 751 3.79 -12.99 -26.69
C THR A 751 3.11 -11.89 -25.87
N ILE A 752 3.92 -10.93 -25.44
CA ILE A 752 3.44 -9.66 -24.92
C ILE A 752 3.80 -8.55 -25.90
N GLU A 753 2.91 -7.57 -26.03
CA GLU A 753 3.17 -6.34 -26.76
C GLU A 753 3.32 -5.17 -25.78
N ILE A 754 4.44 -4.47 -25.90
CA ILE A 754 4.84 -3.34 -25.05
C ILE A 754 5.23 -2.14 -25.91
N HIS A 755 5.16 -0.94 -25.33
CA HIS A 755 5.58 0.28 -26.01
C HIS A 755 7.11 0.41 -26.05
N ARG A 756 7.62 1.15 -27.04
CA ARG A 756 9.05 1.46 -27.17
C ARG A 756 9.67 2.04 -25.89
N ASP A 757 9.04 3.04 -25.26
CA ASP A 757 9.50 3.59 -23.96
C ASP A 757 9.72 2.51 -22.88
N MET A 758 8.87 1.47 -22.85
CA MET A 758 9.01 0.36 -21.91
C MET A 758 10.18 -0.53 -22.29
N ALA A 759 10.30 -0.83 -23.59
CA ALA A 759 11.39 -1.62 -24.14
C ALA A 759 12.75 -0.96 -23.90
N ASP A 760 12.84 0.37 -24.05
CA ASP A 760 14.05 1.15 -23.77
C ASP A 760 14.41 1.12 -22.28
N THR A 761 13.41 1.23 -21.39
CA THR A 761 13.59 1.10 -19.94
C THR A 761 14.10 -0.30 -19.55
N LEU A 762 13.57 -1.33 -20.20
CA LEU A 762 13.95 -2.73 -20.00
C LEU A 762 15.20 -3.15 -20.80
N MET A 763 15.67 -2.29 -21.71
CA MET A 763 16.75 -2.58 -22.65
C MET A 763 16.54 -3.88 -23.44
N VAL A 764 15.34 -4.05 -24.00
CA VAL A 764 14.95 -5.23 -24.80
C VAL A 764 14.60 -4.85 -26.23
N SER A 765 14.80 -5.79 -27.14
CA SER A 765 14.50 -5.71 -28.57
C SER A 765 13.33 -6.62 -28.96
N ASN A 766 12.80 -6.41 -30.17
CA ASN A 766 11.79 -7.30 -30.75
C ASN A 766 12.30 -8.74 -30.78
N GLY A 767 11.50 -9.66 -30.22
CA GLY A 767 11.82 -11.08 -30.15
C GLY A 767 12.61 -11.52 -28.92
N ASP A 768 13.09 -10.59 -28.09
CA ASP A 768 13.68 -10.95 -26.80
C ASP A 768 12.67 -11.65 -25.91
N ILE A 769 13.17 -12.51 -25.03
CA ILE A 769 12.37 -13.22 -24.05
C ILE A 769 12.52 -12.52 -22.71
N VAL A 770 11.39 -12.21 -22.10
CA VAL A 770 11.31 -11.60 -20.77
C VAL A 770 10.51 -12.50 -19.84
N LEU A 771 10.64 -12.26 -18.55
CA LEU A 771 9.84 -12.92 -17.53
C LEU A 771 8.66 -12.04 -17.15
N THR A 772 7.45 -12.58 -17.22
CA THR A 772 6.25 -11.92 -16.70
C THR A 772 5.79 -12.56 -15.41
N GLU A 773 5.28 -11.73 -14.50
CA GLU A 773 4.78 -12.14 -13.20
C GLU A 773 3.44 -11.44 -12.93
N ARG A 774 2.52 -12.17 -12.30
CA ARG A 774 1.27 -11.61 -11.77
C ARG A 774 1.03 -12.07 -10.35
N PHE A 775 1.05 -11.10 -9.43
CA PHE A 775 0.71 -11.28 -8.02
C PHE A 775 -0.82 -11.21 -7.82
N PRO A 776 -1.46 -12.03 -6.93
CA PRO A 776 -0.90 -12.91 -5.90
C PRO A 776 -0.99 -14.42 -6.23
N CYS A 777 -0.55 -14.88 -7.40
CA CYS A 777 -0.43 -16.32 -7.66
C CYS A 777 0.83 -16.89 -6.99
N LEU A 778 0.74 -18.04 -6.33
CA LEU A 778 1.82 -18.65 -5.56
C LEU A 778 2.55 -19.72 -6.39
N GLY A 779 3.82 -19.49 -6.68
CA GLY A 779 4.70 -20.47 -7.30
C GLY A 779 4.85 -20.32 -8.82
N PHE A 780 5.39 -21.35 -9.48
CA PHE A 780 5.79 -21.31 -10.89
C PHE A 780 4.65 -21.01 -11.87
N ALA A 781 3.39 -21.16 -11.45
CA ALA A 781 2.23 -20.81 -12.25
C ALA A 781 2.10 -19.29 -12.50
N SER A 782 2.60 -18.43 -11.62
CA SER A 782 2.53 -16.97 -11.78
C SER A 782 3.59 -16.42 -12.75
N VAL A 783 4.70 -17.14 -12.89
CA VAL A 783 5.89 -16.71 -13.63
C VAL A 783 5.91 -17.30 -15.04
N ARG A 784 6.08 -16.49 -16.10
CA ARG A 784 6.09 -16.95 -17.49
C ARG A 784 7.17 -16.27 -18.35
N PRO A 785 8.00 -17.04 -19.06
CA PRO A 785 8.73 -16.53 -20.21
C PRO A 785 7.74 -16.11 -21.30
N GLN A 786 7.90 -14.88 -21.81
CA GLN A 786 7.09 -14.33 -22.90
C GLN A 786 8.01 -13.65 -23.91
N LYS A 787 7.68 -13.80 -25.19
CA LYS A 787 8.35 -13.09 -26.28
C LYS A 787 7.87 -11.63 -26.31
N VAL A 788 8.79 -10.70 -26.51
CA VAL A 788 8.50 -9.27 -26.62
C VAL A 788 8.18 -8.90 -28.07
N LYS A 789 7.07 -8.20 -28.25
CA LYS A 789 6.75 -7.42 -29.43
C LYS A 789 6.72 -5.93 -29.05
N ILE A 790 7.55 -5.12 -29.68
CA ILE A 790 7.61 -3.68 -29.48
C ILE A 790 6.67 -3.01 -30.47
N SER A 791 5.88 -2.06 -29.97
CA SER A 791 4.92 -1.28 -30.74
C SER A 791 5.09 0.21 -30.45
N ASP A 792 4.82 1.04 -31.46
CA ASP A 792 4.73 2.50 -31.34
C ASP A 792 3.27 2.98 -31.22
N ASP A 793 2.32 2.06 -31.03
CA ASP A 793 0.93 2.40 -30.73
C ASP A 793 0.85 3.16 -29.38
N PRO A 794 0.38 4.42 -29.38
CA PRO A 794 0.30 5.24 -28.18
C PRO A 794 -0.51 4.60 -27.04
N ASN A 795 -1.49 3.76 -27.35
CA ASN A 795 -2.28 3.07 -26.33
C ASN A 795 -1.50 1.95 -25.62
N THR A 796 -0.54 1.34 -26.31
CA THR A 796 0.36 0.33 -25.72
C THR A 796 1.28 0.95 -24.68
N ARG A 797 1.49 2.28 -24.69
CA ARG A 797 2.26 2.95 -23.63
C ARG A 797 1.68 2.71 -22.25
N TYR A 798 0.36 2.55 -22.12
CA TYR A 798 -0.34 2.49 -20.84
C TYR A 798 -0.64 1.07 -20.35
N THR A 799 -0.40 0.08 -21.21
CA THR A 799 -0.83 -1.30 -20.97
C THR A 799 0.23 -2.28 -21.42
N ILE A 800 0.21 -3.48 -20.84
CA ILE A 800 0.88 -4.64 -21.42
C ILE A 800 -0.19 -5.48 -22.09
N ARG A 801 -0.09 -5.59 -23.41
CA ARG A 801 -1.02 -6.39 -24.19
C ARG A 801 -0.56 -7.84 -24.16
N VAL A 802 -1.41 -8.73 -23.69
CA VAL A 802 -1.12 -10.15 -23.51
C VAL A 802 -1.87 -11.01 -24.54
N SER A 803 -1.20 -12.04 -25.06
CA SER A 803 -1.82 -12.99 -25.98
C SER A 803 -2.89 -13.86 -25.29
N GLY A 804 -3.94 -14.25 -26.02
CA GLY A 804 -5.10 -14.98 -25.48
C GLY A 804 -4.79 -16.32 -24.80
N ASN A 805 -3.69 -16.96 -25.18
CA ASN A 805 -3.26 -18.23 -24.59
C ASN A 805 -2.40 -18.08 -23.32
N SER A 806 -1.89 -16.87 -23.04
CA SER A 806 -1.06 -16.56 -21.87
C SER A 806 -1.92 -16.27 -20.63
N LEU A 807 -3.22 -16.03 -20.84
CA LEU A 807 -4.15 -15.46 -19.85
C LEU A 807 -4.48 -16.38 -18.68
N VAL A 808 -4.68 -17.66 -18.99
CA VAL A 808 -5.51 -18.49 -18.14
C VAL A 808 -4.73 -18.98 -16.93
N SER A 809 -3.50 -19.44 -17.12
CA SER A 809 -2.65 -19.97 -16.05
C SER A 809 -1.99 -18.90 -15.17
N GLN A 810 -1.86 -17.65 -15.64
CA GLN A 810 -1.52 -16.50 -14.78
C GLN A 810 -2.77 -15.92 -14.07
N ASN A 811 -3.93 -16.54 -14.30
CA ASN A 811 -5.20 -16.25 -13.67
C ASN A 811 -5.76 -14.82 -13.93
N LEU A 812 -5.29 -14.09 -14.96
CA LEU A 812 -5.66 -12.67 -15.20
C LEU A 812 -7.19 -12.48 -15.27
N ASP A 813 -7.72 -11.50 -14.53
CA ASP A 813 -9.15 -11.18 -14.39
C ASP A 813 -9.50 -9.84 -15.10
N PHE A 814 -8.51 -9.09 -15.60
CA PHE A 814 -8.69 -7.82 -16.36
C PHE A 814 -9.55 -6.75 -15.67
N ASP A 815 -9.61 -6.77 -14.34
CA ASP A 815 -10.30 -5.74 -13.57
C ASP A 815 -9.36 -4.59 -13.13
N GLY A 816 -8.14 -4.52 -13.69
CA GLY A 816 -7.08 -3.58 -13.27
C GLY A 816 -5.81 -4.26 -12.77
N ASP A 817 -5.70 -5.57 -13.00
CA ASP A 817 -4.49 -6.35 -12.76
C ASP A 817 -3.27 -5.68 -13.38
N THR A 818 -2.21 -5.57 -12.58
CA THR A 818 -0.90 -5.11 -13.04
C THR A 818 -0.06 -6.33 -13.37
N LEU A 819 0.47 -6.38 -14.59
CA LEU A 819 1.46 -7.36 -14.99
C LEU A 819 2.85 -6.74 -14.80
N PHE A 820 3.75 -7.49 -14.19
CA PHE A 820 5.15 -7.12 -14.08
C PHE A 820 5.96 -7.83 -15.16
N ILE A 821 6.98 -7.14 -15.67
CA ILE A 821 7.95 -7.66 -16.64
C ILE A 821 9.34 -7.45 -16.07
N ALA A 822 10.21 -8.46 -16.18
CA ALA A 822 11.64 -8.37 -15.90
C ALA A 822 12.45 -8.88 -17.10
N SER A 823 13.46 -8.10 -17.50
CA SER A 823 14.46 -8.46 -18.52
C SER A 823 15.79 -8.78 -17.87
N PHE A 824 16.54 -9.74 -18.42
CA PHE A 824 17.83 -10.18 -17.86
C PHE A 824 18.97 -9.87 -18.81
N HIS A 825 20.13 -9.52 -18.24
CA HIS A 825 21.22 -8.89 -19.00
C HIS A 825 22.53 -9.66 -18.98
N THR A 826 22.71 -10.64 -18.09
CA THR A 826 23.80 -11.63 -18.18
C THR A 826 23.51 -12.64 -19.29
N ASP A 827 24.56 -13.14 -19.95
CA ASP A 827 24.40 -14.05 -21.08
C ASP A 827 23.83 -15.40 -20.62
N GLU A 828 24.26 -15.88 -19.45
CA GLU A 828 23.78 -17.12 -18.85
C GLU A 828 22.29 -17.04 -18.47
N ALA A 829 21.82 -15.90 -17.94
CA ALA A 829 20.40 -15.70 -17.62
C ALA A 829 19.54 -15.60 -18.88
N LYS A 830 20.04 -14.94 -19.94
CA LYS A 830 19.34 -14.91 -21.24
C LYS A 830 19.23 -16.29 -21.85
N ASP A 831 20.29 -17.08 -21.82
CA ASP A 831 20.33 -18.40 -22.45
C ASP A 831 19.43 -19.40 -21.74
N ILE A 832 19.40 -19.40 -20.41
CA ILE A 832 18.47 -20.27 -19.68
C ILE A 832 17.01 -19.87 -19.90
N LEU A 833 16.72 -18.56 -20.04
CA LEU A 833 15.39 -18.07 -20.34
C LEU A 833 14.93 -18.45 -21.76
N ARG A 834 15.82 -18.32 -22.76
CA ARG A 834 15.58 -18.79 -24.14
C ARG A 834 15.37 -20.30 -24.20
N LYS A 835 16.17 -21.07 -23.45
CA LYS A 835 16.03 -22.52 -23.33
C LYS A 835 14.66 -22.90 -22.77
N GLU A 836 14.23 -22.29 -21.67
CA GLU A 836 12.90 -22.56 -21.08
C GLU A 836 11.75 -22.09 -21.99
N PHE A 837 11.93 -21.04 -22.80
CA PHE A 837 10.92 -20.62 -23.77
C PHE A 837 10.75 -21.63 -24.91
N THR A 838 11.86 -22.17 -25.42
CA THR A 838 11.88 -23.10 -26.58
C THR A 838 11.63 -24.54 -26.20
N ASN A 839 12.19 -24.99 -25.08
CA ASN A 839 12.06 -26.34 -24.54
C ASN A 839 11.70 -26.25 -23.04
N PRO A 840 10.45 -25.89 -22.71
CA PRO A 840 10.04 -25.67 -21.34
C PRO A 840 10.12 -26.95 -20.52
N ASN A 841 10.35 -26.82 -19.21
CA ASN A 841 10.23 -27.93 -18.30
C ASN A 841 8.88 -28.64 -18.46
N LYS A 842 8.90 -29.88 -18.95
CA LYS A 842 7.70 -30.64 -19.32
C LYS A 842 6.66 -30.69 -18.22
N THR A 843 7.07 -31.01 -16.99
CA THR A 843 6.15 -31.11 -15.84
C THR A 843 5.47 -29.78 -15.53
N CYS A 844 6.24 -28.67 -15.53
CA CYS A 844 5.67 -27.35 -15.35
C CYS A 844 4.69 -27.01 -16.49
N TYR A 845 5.11 -27.25 -17.73
CA TYR A 845 4.33 -26.96 -18.93
C TYR A 845 2.99 -27.74 -18.98
N ASP A 846 2.99 -29.01 -18.61
CA ASP A 846 1.79 -29.85 -18.59
C ASP A 846 0.75 -29.33 -17.59
N GLU A 847 1.18 -28.90 -16.40
CA GLU A 847 0.30 -28.26 -15.41
C GLU A 847 -0.24 -26.92 -15.88
N ILE A 848 0.60 -26.10 -16.51
CA ILE A 848 0.21 -24.82 -17.11
C ILE A 848 -0.85 -25.03 -18.19
N LYS A 849 -0.66 -26.05 -19.04
CA LYS A 849 -1.61 -26.43 -20.08
C LYS A 849 -2.93 -26.90 -19.47
N ARG A 850 -2.90 -27.69 -18.40
CA ARG A 850 -4.09 -28.13 -17.66
C ARG A 850 -4.88 -26.97 -17.08
N LEU A 851 -4.20 -26.00 -16.45
CA LEU A 851 -4.82 -24.77 -15.96
C LEU A 851 -5.45 -23.98 -17.11
N ASN A 852 -4.73 -23.85 -18.23
CA ASN A 852 -5.21 -23.18 -19.45
C ASN A 852 -6.52 -23.79 -20.00
N ILE A 853 -6.61 -25.12 -20.02
CA ILE A 853 -7.82 -25.82 -20.48
C ILE A 853 -8.99 -25.56 -19.52
N ARG A 854 -8.75 -25.54 -18.20
CA ARG A 854 -9.81 -25.40 -17.18
C ARG A 854 -10.59 -24.09 -17.28
N LYS A 855 -9.95 -22.93 -17.55
CA LYS A 855 -10.74 -21.68 -17.69
C LYS A 855 -11.41 -21.49 -19.05
N GLY A 856 -10.99 -22.24 -20.07
CA GLY A 856 -11.51 -22.12 -21.43
C GLY A 856 -10.85 -21.00 -22.26
N ALA A 857 -11.30 -20.89 -23.50
CA ALA A 857 -10.77 -19.92 -24.48
C ALA A 857 -11.78 -18.78 -24.73
N PRO A 858 -11.28 -17.58 -25.11
CA PRO A 858 -12.13 -16.52 -25.63
C PRO A 858 -12.95 -17.02 -26.83
N HIS A 859 -14.25 -16.72 -26.85
CA HIS A 859 -15.18 -17.16 -27.89
C HIS A 859 -16.28 -16.12 -28.11
N ILE A 860 -16.98 -16.23 -29.25
CA ILE A 860 -18.15 -15.42 -29.52
C ILE A 860 -19.39 -16.12 -28.94
N LYS A 861 -20.15 -15.42 -28.10
CA LYS A 861 -21.46 -15.88 -27.64
C LYS A 861 -22.44 -14.73 -27.53
N CYS A 862 -23.52 -14.84 -28.29
CA CYS A 862 -24.64 -13.93 -28.29
C CYS A 862 -25.73 -14.47 -27.33
N MET A 863 -26.25 -13.62 -26.44
CA MET A 863 -27.31 -13.98 -25.50
C MET A 863 -28.55 -13.11 -25.75
N ARG A 864 -29.71 -13.75 -25.79
CA ARG A 864 -31.04 -13.11 -25.77
C ARG A 864 -31.45 -12.82 -24.34
N LEU A 865 -32.48 -11.98 -24.16
CA LEU A 865 -32.96 -11.59 -22.83
C LEU A 865 -33.34 -12.79 -21.94
N ASN A 866 -33.96 -13.83 -22.51
CA ASN A 866 -34.35 -15.02 -21.77
C ASN A 866 -33.16 -15.86 -21.28
N ASP A 867 -31.99 -15.77 -21.95
CA ASP A 867 -30.80 -16.52 -21.57
C ASP A 867 -30.19 -16.05 -20.24
N TYR A 868 -30.54 -14.83 -19.79
CA TYR A 868 -30.08 -14.28 -18.52
C TYR A 868 -30.86 -14.80 -17.32
N ASN A 869 -32.02 -15.45 -17.53
CA ASN A 869 -32.94 -15.92 -16.49
C ASN A 869 -33.19 -14.86 -15.41
N ILE A 870 -33.64 -13.67 -15.85
CA ILE A 870 -33.82 -12.49 -15.01
C ILE A 870 -34.93 -12.74 -14.00
N GLN A 871 -34.60 -12.59 -12.71
CA GLN A 871 -35.55 -12.74 -11.61
C GLN A 871 -35.30 -11.63 -10.57
N PRO A 872 -36.36 -11.06 -9.97
CA PRO A 872 -36.21 -10.06 -8.91
C PRO A 872 -35.66 -10.70 -7.63
N PHE A 873 -34.82 -9.95 -6.92
CA PHE A 873 -34.34 -10.29 -5.59
C PHE A 873 -35.39 -9.92 -4.53
N THR A 874 -35.56 -10.82 -3.55
CA THR A 874 -36.38 -10.55 -2.36
C THR A 874 -35.72 -9.51 -1.46
N CYS A 875 -36.50 -8.92 -0.54
CA CYS A 875 -35.93 -8.10 0.52
C CYS A 875 -34.93 -8.93 1.33
N LEU A 876 -33.78 -8.35 1.67
CA LEU A 876 -32.81 -9.03 2.52
C LEU A 876 -33.36 -9.15 3.94
N THR A 877 -33.29 -10.37 4.49
CA THR A 877 -33.41 -10.61 5.92
C THR A 877 -32.05 -10.36 6.60
N ASN A 878 -32.04 -10.18 7.91
CA ASN A 878 -30.81 -10.10 8.72
C ASN A 878 -29.92 -11.35 8.54
N ASP A 879 -30.51 -12.55 8.49
CA ASP A 879 -29.78 -13.79 8.28
C ASP A 879 -29.14 -13.85 6.89
N ARG A 880 -29.93 -13.55 5.84
CA ARG A 880 -29.41 -13.54 4.48
C ARG A 880 -28.34 -12.46 4.29
N HIS A 881 -28.48 -11.34 4.97
CA HIS A 881 -27.49 -10.29 4.99
C HIS A 881 -26.18 -10.76 5.65
N ALA A 882 -26.25 -11.38 6.82
CA ALA A 882 -25.10 -11.92 7.53
C ALA A 882 -24.35 -12.97 6.71
N GLU A 883 -25.06 -13.91 6.05
CA GLU A 883 -24.46 -14.88 5.13
C GLU A 883 -23.66 -14.24 3.99
N ILE A 884 -24.14 -13.10 3.48
CA ILE A 884 -23.45 -12.38 2.41
C ILE A 884 -22.19 -11.67 2.96
N VAL A 885 -22.28 -11.11 4.17
CA VAL A 885 -21.12 -10.50 4.86
C VAL A 885 -20.06 -11.54 5.14
N GLU A 886 -20.45 -12.71 5.63
CA GLU A 886 -19.57 -13.84 5.89
C GLU A 886 -18.80 -14.22 4.62
N LYS A 887 -19.50 -14.38 3.48
CA LYS A 887 -18.87 -14.72 2.19
C LYS A 887 -17.87 -13.66 1.72
N ASN A 888 -18.26 -12.39 1.74
CA ASN A 888 -17.41 -11.30 1.24
C ASN A 888 -16.22 -11.00 2.17
N THR A 889 -16.45 -11.02 3.48
CA THR A 889 -15.40 -10.81 4.50
C THR A 889 -14.47 -12.01 4.56
N GLY A 890 -15.01 -13.23 4.39
CA GLY A 890 -14.27 -14.48 4.36
C GLY A 890 -13.11 -14.48 3.38
N VAL A 891 -13.32 -13.95 2.16
CA VAL A 891 -12.24 -13.84 1.15
C VAL A 891 -11.03 -13.10 1.73
N LYS A 892 -11.21 -11.92 2.34
CA LYS A 892 -10.09 -11.13 2.85
C LYS A 892 -9.57 -11.63 4.18
N ALA A 893 -10.46 -12.02 5.09
CA ALA A 893 -10.10 -12.62 6.36
C ALA A 893 -9.24 -13.87 6.15
N GLN A 894 -9.49 -14.66 5.11
CA GLN A 894 -8.77 -15.90 4.82
C GLN A 894 -7.62 -15.74 3.83
N THR A 895 -7.54 -14.64 3.06
CA THR A 895 -6.39 -14.40 2.15
C THR A 895 -5.08 -14.36 2.94
N GLY A 896 -4.97 -13.52 3.97
CA GLY A 896 -3.73 -13.45 4.77
C GLY A 896 -3.33 -14.79 5.38
N PRO A 897 -4.24 -15.48 6.09
CA PRO A 897 -4.01 -16.79 6.69
C PRO A 897 -3.67 -17.88 5.69
N VAL A 898 -4.36 -17.99 4.55
CA VAL A 898 -4.04 -19.01 3.54
C VAL A 898 -2.65 -18.78 2.96
N ILE A 899 -2.26 -17.53 2.71
CA ILE A 899 -0.92 -17.20 2.21
C ILE A 899 0.14 -17.50 3.28
N ALA A 900 -0.15 -17.24 4.56
CA ALA A 900 0.74 -17.60 5.65
C ALA A 900 0.89 -19.13 5.80
N LEU A 901 -0.21 -19.88 5.67
CA LEU A 901 -0.22 -21.34 5.70
C LEU A 901 0.62 -21.92 4.55
N THR A 902 0.40 -21.44 3.32
CA THR A 902 1.18 -21.90 2.16
C THR A 902 2.65 -21.56 2.31
N TYR A 903 3.01 -20.39 2.85
CA TYR A 903 4.40 -20.06 3.16
C TYR A 903 5.01 -21.00 4.17
N ASN A 904 4.31 -21.28 5.28
CA ASN A 904 4.81 -22.15 6.33
C ASN A 904 4.98 -23.59 5.82
N LEU A 905 4.01 -24.11 5.07
CA LEU A 905 4.15 -25.41 4.41
C LEU A 905 5.36 -25.42 3.47
N MET A 906 5.57 -24.35 2.70
CA MET A 906 6.74 -24.24 1.81
C MET A 906 8.05 -24.26 2.58
N ARG A 907 8.14 -23.54 3.72
CA ARG A 907 9.32 -23.55 4.60
C ARG A 907 9.61 -24.94 5.16
N ILE A 908 8.57 -25.66 5.58
CA ILE A 908 8.69 -27.04 6.09
C ILE A 908 9.16 -27.98 4.99
N MET A 909 8.61 -27.86 3.78
CA MET A 909 9.00 -28.71 2.65
C MET A 909 10.45 -28.44 2.20
N GLU A 910 10.90 -27.18 2.21
CA GLU A 910 12.30 -26.83 1.93
C GLU A 910 13.25 -27.39 2.99
N ASN A 911 12.85 -27.36 4.26
CA ASN A 911 13.61 -27.93 5.39
C ASN A 911 13.31 -29.42 5.64
N SER A 912 12.67 -30.10 4.68
CA SER A 912 12.24 -31.49 4.89
C SER A 912 13.41 -32.47 4.84
N GLY A 913 14.50 -32.16 4.14
CA GLY A 913 15.56 -33.13 3.83
C GLY A 913 15.14 -34.20 2.81
N LEU A 914 13.95 -34.05 2.19
CA LEU A 914 13.53 -34.92 1.09
C LEU A 914 14.39 -34.65 -0.15
N GLU A 915 14.67 -35.70 -0.91
CA GLU A 915 15.21 -35.56 -2.26
C GLU A 915 14.10 -35.05 -3.19
N MET A 916 14.16 -33.75 -3.50
CA MET A 916 13.13 -33.07 -4.28
C MET A 916 13.41 -33.24 -5.77
N ASN A 917 12.75 -34.22 -6.40
CA ASN A 917 12.68 -34.26 -7.86
C ASN A 917 11.66 -33.24 -8.38
N LYS A 918 11.78 -32.89 -9.67
CA LYS A 918 10.96 -31.84 -10.28
C LYS A 918 9.44 -32.10 -10.20
N LYS A 919 9.01 -33.36 -10.30
CA LYS A 919 7.60 -33.73 -10.21
C LYS A 919 7.03 -33.45 -8.83
N LEU A 920 7.82 -33.73 -7.79
CA LEU A 920 7.45 -33.45 -6.41
C LEU A 920 7.41 -31.93 -6.14
N GLU A 921 8.40 -31.17 -6.63
CA GLU A 921 8.43 -29.70 -6.51
C GLU A 921 7.18 -29.04 -7.13
N VAL A 922 6.87 -29.41 -8.37
CA VAL A 922 5.68 -28.92 -9.09
C VAL A 922 4.41 -29.33 -8.35
N GLY A 923 4.32 -30.58 -7.89
CA GLY A 923 3.16 -31.08 -7.16
C GLY A 923 2.88 -30.32 -5.87
N ILE A 924 3.93 -30.01 -5.09
CA ILE A 924 3.82 -29.23 -3.85
C ILE A 924 3.38 -27.79 -4.12
N GLU A 925 3.92 -27.14 -5.15
CA GLU A 925 3.47 -25.79 -5.51
C GLU A 925 2.04 -25.77 -6.04
N MET A 926 1.63 -26.77 -6.83
CA MET A 926 0.24 -26.91 -7.26
C MET A 926 -0.73 -27.16 -6.09
N PHE A 927 -0.28 -27.87 -5.04
CA PHE A 927 -1.04 -27.99 -3.79
C PHE A 927 -1.25 -26.62 -3.14
N MET A 928 -0.19 -25.81 -3.02
CA MET A 928 -0.27 -24.47 -2.44
C MET A 928 -1.09 -23.50 -3.29
N GLU A 929 -0.93 -23.53 -4.61
CA GLU A 929 -1.70 -22.69 -5.54
C GLU A 929 -3.19 -23.02 -5.45
N LYS A 930 -3.56 -24.31 -5.36
CA LYS A 930 -4.96 -24.70 -5.16
C LYS A 930 -5.51 -24.18 -3.83
N ALA A 931 -4.75 -24.31 -2.74
CA ALA A 931 -5.15 -23.79 -1.44
C ALA A 931 -5.36 -22.26 -1.50
N ALA A 932 -4.43 -21.51 -2.07
CA ALA A 932 -4.53 -20.06 -2.19
C ALA A 932 -5.66 -19.61 -3.12
N GLN A 933 -5.82 -20.25 -4.29
CA GLN A 933 -6.88 -19.91 -5.25
C GLN A 933 -8.28 -20.14 -4.68
N SER A 934 -8.48 -21.13 -3.80
CA SER A 934 -9.78 -21.43 -3.21
C SER A 934 -10.41 -20.26 -2.45
N VAL A 935 -9.59 -19.34 -1.91
CA VAL A 935 -10.08 -18.12 -1.25
C VAL A 935 -10.74 -17.17 -2.25
N PHE A 936 -10.26 -17.10 -3.48
CA PHE A 936 -10.89 -16.28 -4.52
C PHE A 936 -12.15 -16.94 -5.09
N GLU A 937 -12.24 -18.26 -5.07
CA GLU A 937 -13.44 -19.00 -5.49
C GLU A 937 -14.66 -18.68 -4.59
N GLN A 938 -14.46 -18.25 -3.34
CA GLN A 938 -15.54 -17.80 -2.44
C GLN A 938 -16.36 -16.64 -3.00
N LYS A 939 -15.74 -15.74 -3.78
CA LYS A 939 -16.45 -14.64 -4.47
C LYS A 939 -17.50 -15.13 -5.46
N HIS A 940 -17.41 -16.40 -5.85
CA HIS A 940 -18.30 -17.04 -6.81
C HIS A 940 -19.11 -18.18 -6.18
N GLY A 941 -19.20 -18.23 -4.85
CA GLY A 941 -19.96 -19.25 -4.12
C GLY A 941 -19.18 -20.53 -3.82
N GLY A 942 -17.87 -20.58 -4.07
CA GLY A 942 -16.99 -21.65 -3.59
C GLY A 942 -16.69 -21.56 -2.09
N GLN A 943 -15.95 -22.53 -1.57
CA GLN A 943 -15.46 -22.53 -0.19
C GLN A 943 -13.94 -22.41 -0.20
N SER A 944 -13.39 -21.62 0.72
CA SER A 944 -11.96 -21.64 0.98
C SER A 944 -11.57 -22.98 1.58
N LEU A 945 -10.51 -23.56 1.05
CA LEU A 945 -9.94 -24.80 1.53
C LEU A 945 -9.00 -24.59 2.72
N HIS A 946 -8.85 -23.36 3.25
CA HIS A 946 -7.92 -23.06 4.35
C HIS A 946 -8.14 -23.97 5.57
N GLU A 947 -9.37 -24.08 6.08
CA GLU A 947 -9.67 -24.93 7.24
C GLU A 947 -9.48 -26.42 6.94
N ILE A 948 -9.87 -26.86 5.74
CA ILE A 948 -9.68 -28.25 5.32
C ILE A 948 -8.20 -28.59 5.25
N VAL A 949 -7.40 -27.72 4.65
CA VAL A 949 -5.96 -27.92 4.51
C VAL A 949 -5.29 -27.90 5.87
N ILE A 950 -5.58 -26.92 6.73
CA ILE A 950 -4.94 -26.81 8.05
C ILE A 950 -5.32 -28.00 8.94
N ASP A 951 -6.59 -28.41 8.99
CA ASP A 951 -7.04 -29.53 9.80
C ASP A 951 -6.43 -30.84 9.30
N ALA A 952 -6.47 -31.09 8.00
CA ALA A 952 -5.96 -32.33 7.44
C ALA A 952 -4.44 -32.43 7.57
N THR A 953 -3.70 -31.35 7.33
CA THR A 953 -2.23 -31.35 7.45
C THR A 953 -1.76 -31.41 8.90
N CYS A 954 -2.44 -30.75 9.83
CA CYS A 954 -2.12 -30.82 11.26
C CYS A 954 -2.47 -32.18 11.89
N THR A 955 -3.45 -32.91 11.35
CA THR A 955 -3.83 -34.26 11.81
C THR A 955 -3.19 -35.38 11.00
N GLY A 956 -2.61 -35.07 9.85
CA GLY A 956 -2.07 -36.05 8.91
C GLY A 956 -3.14 -36.83 8.13
N ASN A 957 -4.34 -36.26 7.95
CA ASN A 957 -5.49 -36.88 7.28
C ASN A 957 -5.44 -36.71 5.76
N VAL A 958 -4.73 -37.60 5.09
CA VAL A 958 -4.60 -37.59 3.61
C VAL A 958 -5.96 -37.75 2.91
N ALA A 959 -6.84 -38.59 3.44
CA ALA A 959 -8.15 -38.87 2.84
C ALA A 959 -9.01 -37.60 2.73
N GLN A 960 -8.98 -36.73 3.75
CA GLN A 960 -9.70 -35.46 3.73
C GLN A 960 -9.18 -34.50 2.64
N LEU A 961 -7.86 -34.46 2.41
CA LEU A 961 -7.27 -33.67 1.31
C LEU A 961 -7.69 -34.23 -0.05
N VAL A 962 -7.66 -35.56 -0.22
CA VAL A 962 -8.08 -36.21 -1.47
C VAL A 962 -9.57 -35.95 -1.75
N GLN A 963 -10.43 -36.01 -0.73
CA GLN A 963 -11.85 -35.68 -0.84
C GLN A 963 -12.07 -34.22 -1.29
N ALA A 964 -11.22 -33.30 -0.83
CA ALA A 964 -11.22 -31.91 -1.30
C ALA A 964 -10.55 -31.73 -2.68
N GLY A 965 -10.14 -32.83 -3.32
CA GLY A 965 -9.59 -32.91 -4.68
C GLY A 965 -8.09 -32.61 -4.78
N PHE A 966 -7.33 -32.70 -3.69
CA PHE A 966 -5.86 -32.62 -3.75
C PHE A 966 -5.28 -33.95 -4.26
N ASN A 967 -4.06 -33.90 -4.82
CA ASN A 967 -3.37 -35.11 -5.27
C ASN A 967 -2.98 -35.98 -4.07
N GLU A 968 -3.34 -37.26 -4.09
CA GLU A 968 -3.10 -38.20 -3.00
C GLU A 968 -1.63 -38.35 -2.64
N HIS A 969 -0.77 -38.61 -3.62
CA HIS A 969 0.66 -38.79 -3.40
C HIS A 969 1.30 -37.55 -2.78
N ILE A 970 1.02 -36.36 -3.34
CA ILE A 970 1.55 -35.10 -2.81
C ILE A 970 1.03 -34.82 -1.39
N SER A 971 -0.25 -35.08 -1.15
CA SER A 971 -0.87 -34.91 0.17
C SER A 971 -0.24 -35.84 1.20
N SER A 972 0.05 -37.10 0.84
CA SER A 972 0.80 -38.03 1.69
C SER A 972 2.17 -37.46 2.04
N VAL A 973 2.95 -37.03 1.03
CA VAL A 973 4.30 -36.50 1.26
C VAL A 973 4.28 -35.31 2.24
N ILE A 974 3.34 -34.38 2.07
CA ILE A 974 3.22 -33.21 2.97
C ILE A 974 2.85 -33.68 4.40
N CYS A 975 1.81 -34.51 4.54
CA CYS A 975 1.37 -35.00 5.84
C CYS A 975 2.44 -35.84 6.57
N ASP A 976 3.14 -36.71 5.84
CA ASP A 976 4.21 -37.56 6.39
C ASP A 976 5.42 -36.73 6.81
N THR A 977 5.75 -35.68 6.04
CA THR A 977 6.79 -34.72 6.42
C THR A 977 6.43 -33.99 7.70
N ILE A 978 5.20 -33.46 7.82
CA ILE A 978 4.73 -32.80 9.03
C ILE A 978 4.77 -33.76 10.22
N ARG A 979 4.30 -35.01 10.05
CA ARG A 979 4.33 -36.03 11.11
C ARG A 979 5.76 -36.31 11.58
N ARG A 980 6.71 -36.46 10.66
CA ARG A 980 8.12 -36.67 11.00
C ARG A 980 8.71 -35.46 11.71
N LYS A 981 8.55 -34.25 11.16
CA LYS A 981 9.03 -33.01 11.78
C LYS A 981 8.43 -32.76 13.16
N ALA A 982 7.15 -33.05 13.35
CA ALA A 982 6.50 -32.96 14.65
C ALA A 982 7.09 -33.94 15.69
N LYS A 983 7.43 -35.17 15.27
CA LYS A 983 8.14 -36.15 16.12
C LYS A 983 9.57 -35.71 16.46
N GLU A 984 10.23 -34.91 15.63
CA GLU A 984 11.54 -34.33 15.95
C GLU A 984 11.43 -33.27 17.06
N LEU A 985 10.31 -32.57 17.18
CA LEU A 985 10.09 -31.51 18.18
C LEU A 985 9.62 -32.01 19.54
N SER A 986 9.08 -33.22 19.61
CA SER A 986 8.38 -33.73 20.78
C SER A 986 8.73 -35.19 20.96
N ARG A 987 8.95 -35.62 22.21
CA ARG A 987 9.33 -37.00 22.59
C ARG A 987 8.56 -38.07 21.77
N PRO A 988 9.10 -39.30 21.59
CA PRO A 988 8.68 -40.29 20.57
C PRO A 988 7.18 -40.62 20.42
N GLN A 989 6.33 -40.22 21.37
CA GLN A 989 4.88 -40.47 21.42
C GLN A 989 4.02 -39.24 21.04
N PHE A 990 4.48 -38.37 20.13
CA PHE A 990 3.70 -37.20 19.72
C PHE A 990 2.48 -37.57 18.87
N ASN A 991 1.27 -37.32 19.39
CA ASN A 991 0.00 -37.50 18.68
C ASN A 991 -0.46 -36.17 18.06
N LEU A 992 -0.40 -36.08 16.74
CA LEU A 992 -0.81 -34.93 15.95
C LEU A 992 -2.26 -34.51 16.18
N VAL A 993 -3.19 -35.47 16.21
CA VAL A 993 -4.63 -35.20 16.39
C VAL A 993 -4.89 -34.57 17.75
N ARG A 994 -4.37 -35.19 18.81
CA ARG A 994 -4.49 -34.68 20.17
C ARG A 994 -3.85 -33.30 20.32
N TYR A 995 -2.68 -33.07 19.70
CA TYR A 995 -2.05 -31.75 19.74
C TYR A 995 -2.90 -30.69 19.04
N HIS A 996 -3.49 -31.01 17.89
CA HIS A 996 -4.34 -30.08 17.14
C HIS A 996 -5.62 -29.72 17.90
N GLU A 997 -6.25 -30.70 18.56
CA GLU A 997 -7.40 -30.49 19.44
C GLU A 997 -7.02 -29.57 20.62
N LEU A 998 -5.96 -29.89 21.35
CA LEU A 998 -5.46 -29.07 22.46
C LEU A 998 -5.05 -27.67 21.99
N ALA A 999 -4.48 -27.53 20.80
CA ALA A 999 -4.09 -26.24 20.26
C ALA A 999 -5.32 -25.37 19.94
N LYS A 1000 -6.39 -25.96 19.41
CA LYS A 1000 -7.67 -25.26 19.22
C LYS A 1000 -8.31 -24.88 20.55
N GLU A 1001 -8.33 -25.78 21.53
CA GLU A 1001 -8.92 -25.56 22.86
C GLU A 1001 -8.19 -24.48 23.66
N ASN A 1002 -6.85 -24.50 23.65
CA ASN A 1002 -6.02 -23.61 24.48
C ASN A 1002 -5.51 -22.38 23.73
N GLY A 1003 -5.90 -22.19 22.46
CA GLY A 1003 -5.41 -21.08 21.62
C GLY A 1003 -3.91 -21.15 21.31
N TRP A 1004 -3.30 -22.34 21.31
CA TRP A 1004 -1.89 -22.50 20.99
C TRP A 1004 -1.62 -22.41 19.48
N SER A 1005 -0.35 -22.19 19.13
CA SER A 1005 0.09 -22.35 17.74
C SER A 1005 -0.16 -23.78 17.27
N ASN A 1006 -0.74 -23.94 16.09
CA ASN A 1006 -0.84 -25.26 15.46
C ASN A 1006 0.56 -25.83 15.16
N ILE A 1007 0.62 -27.13 14.87
CA ILE A 1007 1.90 -27.83 14.71
C ILE A 1007 2.73 -27.30 13.54
N ILE A 1008 2.10 -26.82 12.47
CA ILE A 1008 2.80 -26.22 11.31
C ILE A 1008 3.54 -24.96 11.74
N ALA A 1009 2.85 -24.04 12.41
CA ALA A 1009 3.44 -22.80 12.92
C ALA A 1009 4.55 -23.09 13.95
N ARG A 1010 4.34 -24.08 14.82
CA ARG A 1010 5.35 -24.53 15.77
C ARG A 1010 6.60 -25.08 15.06
N ILE A 1011 6.44 -25.94 14.05
CA ILE A 1011 7.60 -26.44 13.27
C ILE A 1011 8.39 -25.29 12.65
N VAL A 1012 7.73 -24.32 12.02
CA VAL A 1012 8.42 -23.17 11.44
C VAL A 1012 9.15 -22.36 12.51
N ARG A 1013 8.52 -22.10 13.66
CA ARG A 1013 9.13 -21.37 14.77
C ARG A 1013 10.38 -22.06 15.32
N GLU A 1014 10.35 -23.37 15.47
CA GLU A 1014 11.43 -24.14 16.12
C GLU A 1014 12.50 -24.63 15.14
N GLN A 1015 12.20 -24.75 13.84
CA GLN A 1015 13.13 -25.32 12.86
C GLN A 1015 13.54 -24.36 11.74
N ASN A 1016 12.80 -23.28 11.48
CA ASN A 1016 13.09 -22.27 10.46
C ASN A 1016 13.39 -20.92 11.13
N LEU A 1017 14.38 -20.94 12.04
CA LEU A 1017 14.65 -19.88 13.02
C LEU A 1017 14.87 -18.50 12.39
N ILE A 1018 15.69 -18.39 11.34
CA ILE A 1018 15.95 -17.11 10.64
C ILE A 1018 14.67 -16.54 10.01
N TYR A 1019 13.86 -17.40 9.37
CA TYR A 1019 12.60 -16.96 8.79
C TYR A 1019 11.63 -16.48 9.88
N TYR A 1020 11.50 -17.22 10.99
CA TYR A 1020 10.69 -16.79 12.14
C TYR A 1020 11.18 -15.45 12.71
N ALA A 1021 12.49 -15.31 12.91
CA ALA A 1021 13.13 -14.10 13.43
C ALA A 1021 12.87 -12.87 12.56
N SER A 1022 12.76 -13.03 11.24
CA SER A 1022 12.43 -11.95 10.30
C SER A 1022 10.96 -11.52 10.31
N ARG A 1023 10.08 -12.24 11.01
CA ARG A 1023 8.62 -12.01 11.02
C ARG A 1023 8.07 -11.64 12.39
N CYS A 1024 8.84 -11.83 13.45
CA CYS A 1024 8.40 -11.71 14.83
C CYS A 1024 9.08 -10.57 15.57
N LYS A 1025 8.31 -9.90 16.43
CA LYS A 1025 8.85 -8.87 17.31
C LYS A 1025 9.55 -9.56 18.49
N LEU A 1026 10.82 -9.84 18.30
CA LEU A 1026 11.68 -10.48 19.29
C LEU A 1026 12.47 -9.44 20.08
N GLU A 1027 12.96 -9.87 21.24
CA GLU A 1027 13.99 -9.14 21.97
C GLU A 1027 15.32 -9.19 21.16
N GLY A 1028 16.21 -8.21 21.34
CA GLY A 1028 17.44 -8.08 20.55
C GLY A 1028 18.43 -9.24 20.67
N ILE A 1029 18.64 -9.80 21.87
CA ILE A 1029 19.52 -10.97 22.07
C ILE A 1029 18.87 -12.22 21.47
N GLU A 1030 17.58 -12.41 21.71
CA GLU A 1030 16.81 -13.51 21.09
C GLU A 1030 16.93 -13.46 19.57
N LEU A 1031 16.69 -12.28 18.98
CA LEU A 1031 16.79 -12.06 17.54
C LEU A 1031 18.17 -12.45 17.01
N LEU A 1032 19.25 -11.99 17.63
CA LEU A 1032 20.61 -12.34 17.22
C LEU A 1032 20.86 -13.85 17.25
N ASN A 1033 20.49 -14.51 18.35
CA ASN A 1033 20.68 -15.95 18.52
C ASN A 1033 19.96 -16.75 17.42
N LEU A 1034 18.72 -16.36 17.07
CA LEU A 1034 17.98 -17.03 16.01
C LEU A 1034 18.56 -16.75 14.61
N LEU A 1035 19.16 -15.58 14.38
CA LEU A 1035 19.81 -15.24 13.12
C LEU A 1035 21.15 -15.96 12.90
N GLU A 1036 21.79 -16.45 13.96
CA GLU A 1036 23.00 -17.27 13.91
C GLU A 1036 22.73 -18.69 13.37
N ALA A 1037 21.49 -19.17 13.44
CA ALA A 1037 21.09 -20.51 13.02
C ALA A 1037 21.52 -20.90 11.57
N PRO A 1038 21.57 -22.19 11.23
CA PRO A 1038 21.80 -22.64 9.86
C PRO A 1038 20.70 -22.19 8.90
N ALA A 1039 21.07 -21.88 7.65
CA ALA A 1039 20.10 -21.55 6.61
C ALA A 1039 19.46 -22.83 6.03
N VAL A 1040 18.20 -23.08 6.38
CA VAL A 1040 17.46 -24.29 6.00
C VAL A 1040 16.41 -24.07 4.90
N ASP A 1041 16.13 -22.81 4.55
CA ASP A 1041 15.15 -22.42 3.54
C ASP A 1041 15.66 -21.25 2.67
N ILE A 1042 14.96 -20.95 1.57
CA ILE A 1042 15.30 -19.87 0.62
C ILE A 1042 15.55 -18.51 1.32
N PRO A 1043 14.61 -17.93 2.09
CA PRO A 1043 14.82 -16.66 2.80
C PRO A 1043 16.02 -16.71 3.73
N SER A 1044 16.26 -17.82 4.42
CA SER A 1044 17.43 -17.95 5.28
C SER A 1044 18.74 -17.94 4.47
N ARG A 1045 18.76 -18.59 3.28
CA ARG A 1045 19.91 -18.54 2.37
C ARG A 1045 20.13 -17.12 1.83
N MET A 1046 19.06 -16.41 1.45
CA MET A 1046 19.14 -15.03 1.00
C MET A 1046 19.68 -14.11 2.10
N PHE A 1047 19.20 -14.27 3.35
CA PHE A 1047 19.70 -13.54 4.50
C PHE A 1047 21.19 -13.80 4.73
N LYS A 1048 21.62 -15.07 4.81
CA LYS A 1048 23.03 -15.42 5.02
C LYS A 1048 23.92 -14.89 3.89
N TRP A 1049 23.42 -14.87 2.65
CA TRP A 1049 24.14 -14.26 1.54
C TRP A 1049 24.26 -12.74 1.71
N SER A 1050 23.17 -12.06 2.09
CA SER A 1050 23.14 -10.63 2.36
C SER A 1050 24.15 -10.22 3.45
N VAL A 1051 24.20 -10.97 4.56
CA VAL A 1051 25.15 -10.69 5.67
C VAL A 1051 26.53 -11.33 5.50
N SER A 1052 26.84 -11.94 4.36
CA SER A 1052 28.16 -12.54 4.12
C SER A 1052 29.21 -11.55 3.64
N GLY A 1053 28.83 -10.29 3.39
CA GLY A 1053 29.69 -9.28 2.76
C GLY A 1053 29.83 -9.44 1.24
N LYS A 1054 29.34 -10.53 0.64
CA LYS A 1054 29.42 -10.77 -0.81
C LYS A 1054 28.55 -9.83 -1.63
N ALA A 1055 27.42 -9.38 -1.08
CA ALA A 1055 26.39 -8.66 -1.80
C ALA A 1055 26.83 -7.29 -2.35
N GLY A 1056 27.73 -6.59 -1.65
CA GLY A 1056 28.20 -5.24 -2.02
C GLY A 1056 29.49 -5.20 -2.82
N LEU A 1057 30.14 -6.36 -3.04
CA LEU A 1057 31.44 -6.44 -3.74
C LEU A 1057 31.30 -6.82 -5.22
N VAL A 1058 30.11 -7.23 -5.65
CA VAL A 1058 29.87 -7.69 -7.02
C VAL A 1058 29.48 -6.48 -7.86
N ARG A 1059 30.35 -6.12 -8.81
CA ARG A 1059 29.99 -5.17 -9.87
C ARG A 1059 28.81 -5.74 -10.66
N THR A 1060 27.73 -4.99 -10.74
CA THR A 1060 26.49 -5.46 -11.37
C THR A 1060 26.45 -5.08 -12.85
N LYS A 1061 25.57 -5.74 -13.61
CA LYS A 1061 25.37 -5.37 -15.03
C LYS A 1061 24.79 -3.96 -15.18
N LEU A 1062 24.03 -3.49 -14.18
CA LEU A 1062 23.58 -2.09 -14.14
C LEU A 1062 24.75 -1.12 -14.00
N ASP A 1063 25.72 -1.42 -13.14
CA ASP A 1063 26.89 -0.55 -12.94
C ASP A 1063 27.68 -0.43 -14.25
N GLU A 1064 27.94 -1.56 -14.92
CA GLU A 1064 28.58 -1.57 -16.25
C GLU A 1064 27.82 -0.71 -17.26
N ILE A 1065 26.49 -0.85 -17.33
CA ILE A 1065 25.67 -0.09 -18.27
C ILE A 1065 25.65 1.40 -17.93
N LEU A 1066 25.61 1.77 -16.65
CA LEU A 1066 25.65 3.17 -16.22
C LEU A 1066 27.01 3.79 -16.54
N GLU A 1067 28.10 3.10 -16.24
CA GLU A 1067 29.46 3.53 -16.59
C GLU A 1067 29.65 3.66 -18.11
N GLU A 1068 29.17 2.70 -18.91
CA GLU A 1068 29.22 2.78 -20.37
C GLU A 1068 28.43 3.99 -20.89
N LYS A 1069 27.26 4.29 -20.29
CA LYS A 1069 26.48 5.49 -20.62
C LYS A 1069 27.21 6.76 -20.25
N GLU A 1070 27.83 6.83 -19.07
CA GLU A 1070 28.64 7.97 -18.64
C GLU A 1070 29.85 8.18 -19.57
N LEU A 1071 30.55 7.10 -19.93
CA LEU A 1071 31.65 7.13 -20.89
C LEU A 1071 31.20 7.55 -22.29
N ALA A 1072 30.02 7.12 -22.74
CA ALA A 1072 29.45 7.54 -24.02
C ALA A 1072 29.10 9.05 -24.02
N VAL A 1073 28.59 9.56 -22.90
CA VAL A 1073 28.35 11.00 -22.69
C VAL A 1073 29.66 11.78 -22.73
N LEU A 1074 30.75 11.28 -22.15
CA LEU A 1074 32.08 11.90 -22.23
C LEU A 1074 32.71 11.86 -23.64
N LYS A 1075 32.30 10.90 -24.47
CA LYS A 1075 32.70 10.82 -25.89
C LYS A 1075 31.88 11.76 -26.80
N ASP A 1076 30.83 12.41 -26.28
CA ASP A 1076 30.14 13.47 -27.02
C ASP A 1076 31.08 14.67 -27.15
N GLU A 1077 31.50 14.98 -28.38
CA GLU A 1077 32.43 16.07 -28.67
C GLU A 1077 31.98 17.42 -28.07
N ASN A 1078 30.67 17.66 -27.95
CA ASN A 1078 30.18 18.91 -27.34
C ASN A 1078 30.43 18.95 -25.83
N ILE A 1079 30.31 17.81 -25.15
CA ILE A 1079 30.57 17.72 -23.71
C ILE A 1079 32.07 17.77 -23.45
N LYS A 1080 32.85 17.09 -24.29
CA LYS A 1080 34.31 17.16 -24.25
C LYS A 1080 34.81 18.59 -24.43
N GLU A 1081 34.32 19.32 -25.44
CA GLU A 1081 34.64 20.74 -25.63
C GLU A 1081 34.23 21.60 -24.42
N ALA A 1082 33.07 21.33 -23.82
CA ALA A 1082 32.60 22.06 -22.64
C ALA A 1082 33.44 21.77 -21.39
N CYS A 1083 33.84 20.51 -21.17
CA CYS A 1083 34.74 20.10 -20.09
C CYS A 1083 36.14 20.68 -20.29
N THR A 1084 36.68 20.66 -21.51
CA THR A 1084 37.97 21.29 -21.83
C THR A 1084 37.93 22.79 -21.52
N ALA A 1085 36.88 23.50 -21.98
CA ALA A 1085 36.73 24.92 -21.67
C ALA A 1085 36.58 25.20 -20.16
N LEU A 1086 35.92 24.31 -19.41
CA LEU A 1086 35.81 24.41 -17.96
C LEU A 1086 37.18 24.20 -17.27
N CYS A 1087 37.94 23.19 -17.70
CA CYS A 1087 39.28 22.93 -17.17
C CYS A 1087 40.24 24.08 -17.49
N GLU A 1088 40.24 24.61 -18.71
CA GLU A 1088 41.04 25.79 -19.08
C GLU A 1088 40.68 27.01 -18.20
N CYS A 1089 39.39 27.18 -17.90
CA CYS A 1089 38.93 28.24 -17.00
C CYS A 1089 39.39 28.02 -15.56
N LEU A 1090 39.34 26.78 -15.06
CA LEU A 1090 39.84 26.39 -13.74
C LEU A 1090 41.35 26.57 -13.63
N ASP A 1091 42.11 26.15 -14.63
CA ASP A 1091 43.56 26.30 -14.67
C ASP A 1091 43.95 27.79 -14.67
N THR A 1092 43.22 28.62 -15.43
CA THR A 1092 43.43 30.08 -15.42
C THR A 1092 43.19 30.69 -14.03
N VAL A 1093 42.14 30.25 -13.33
CA VAL A 1093 41.82 30.70 -11.96
C VAL A 1093 42.86 30.20 -10.95
N LEU A 1094 43.31 28.95 -11.06
CA LEU A 1094 44.25 28.33 -10.13
C LEU A 1094 45.69 28.81 -10.32
N GLU A 1095 46.09 29.18 -11.54
CA GLU A 1095 47.42 29.70 -11.85
C GLU A 1095 47.63 31.16 -11.41
N GLY A 1096 46.60 31.84 -10.89
CA GLY A 1096 46.72 33.22 -10.41
C GLY A 1096 47.13 34.22 -11.50
N LYS A 1097 46.97 33.86 -12.78
CA LYS A 1097 47.11 34.79 -13.90
C LYS A 1097 45.99 35.82 -13.78
N GLU A 1098 46.33 37.10 -13.87
CA GLU A 1098 45.40 38.23 -13.72
C GLU A 1098 44.07 37.93 -14.41
N GLU A 1099 42.98 38.17 -13.67
CA GLU A 1099 41.60 38.04 -14.15
C GLU A 1099 41.52 38.55 -15.59
N PRO A 1100 41.24 37.68 -16.59
CA PRO A 1100 40.63 38.19 -17.79
C PRO A 1100 39.38 38.92 -17.32
N SER A 1101 39.16 40.15 -17.77
CA SER A 1101 37.94 40.94 -17.52
C SER A 1101 36.71 40.31 -18.22
N LEU A 1102 36.52 39.01 -18.03
CA LEU A 1102 35.38 38.22 -18.46
C LEU A 1102 34.32 38.43 -17.39
N HIS A 1103 33.48 39.44 -17.64
CA HIS A 1103 32.27 39.68 -16.87
C HIS A 1103 31.55 38.34 -16.63
N GLU A 1104 31.15 38.06 -15.40
CA GLU A 1104 30.42 36.84 -15.00
C GLU A 1104 29.22 36.54 -15.94
N GLU A 1105 28.60 37.59 -16.48
CA GLU A 1105 27.56 37.56 -17.52
C GLU A 1105 28.04 36.91 -18.83
N ASP A 1106 29.26 37.21 -19.30
CA ASP A 1106 29.82 36.67 -20.54
C ASP A 1106 30.26 35.21 -20.38
N LEU A 1107 30.80 34.81 -19.23
CA LEU A 1107 31.09 33.40 -18.95
C LEU A 1107 29.79 32.58 -18.85
N LYS A 1108 28.78 33.11 -18.14
CA LYS A 1108 27.44 32.51 -18.09
C LYS A 1108 26.81 32.44 -19.48
N LYS A 1109 26.96 33.48 -20.31
CA LYS A 1109 26.45 33.52 -21.69
C LYS A 1109 27.21 32.58 -22.61
N HIS A 1110 28.52 32.41 -22.45
CA HIS A 1110 29.35 31.50 -23.24
C HIS A 1110 29.03 30.04 -22.92
N ILE A 1111 28.96 29.70 -21.63
CA ILE A 1111 28.54 28.37 -21.15
C ILE A 1111 27.09 28.09 -21.58
N ARG A 1112 26.19 29.08 -21.44
CA ARG A 1112 24.77 28.92 -21.80
C ARG A 1112 24.57 28.79 -23.31
N ASN A 1113 25.30 29.53 -24.13
CA ASN A 1113 25.23 29.44 -25.59
C ASN A 1113 25.85 28.15 -26.14
N ARG A 1114 26.94 27.64 -25.55
CA ARG A 1114 27.51 26.34 -25.95
C ARG A 1114 26.73 25.13 -25.43
N MET A 1115 26.32 25.12 -24.16
CA MET A 1115 25.59 23.99 -23.57
C MET A 1115 24.11 23.91 -23.97
N PHE A 1116 23.44 25.06 -24.19
CA PHE A 1116 21.99 25.09 -24.45
C PHE A 1116 21.62 25.62 -25.84
N GLY A 1117 22.52 26.31 -26.54
CA GLY A 1117 22.22 26.94 -27.84
C GLY A 1117 21.98 25.96 -28.99
N ARG A 1118 22.45 24.70 -28.91
CA ARG A 1118 22.24 23.70 -29.98
C ARG A 1118 21.17 22.63 -29.67
N LYS A 1119 20.74 22.44 -28.41
CA LYS A 1119 19.56 21.60 -28.12
C LYS A 1119 18.27 22.14 -28.74
N LEU A 1120 18.22 23.43 -29.07
CA LEU A 1120 17.12 24.04 -29.83
C LEU A 1120 17.11 23.70 -31.34
N ASN A 1121 18.23 23.25 -31.92
CA ASN A 1121 18.26 22.82 -33.33
C ASN A 1121 18.07 21.30 -33.49
N VAL A 1122 18.44 20.48 -32.50
CA VAL A 1122 18.10 19.04 -32.51
C VAL A 1122 16.60 18.83 -32.25
N ALA A 1123 15.97 19.67 -31.39
CA ALA A 1123 14.52 19.66 -31.21
C ALA A 1123 13.73 20.15 -32.46
N LYS A 1124 14.36 20.91 -33.36
CA LYS A 1124 13.75 21.30 -34.66
C LYS A 1124 13.97 20.27 -35.78
N GLY A 1125 14.94 19.37 -35.65
CA GLY A 1125 15.19 18.27 -36.60
C GLY A 1125 14.29 17.04 -36.39
N ILE A 1126 13.66 16.89 -35.23
CA ILE A 1126 12.77 15.75 -34.90
C ILE A 1126 11.30 16.06 -35.25
N HIS A 1127 10.96 17.29 -35.65
CA HIS A 1127 9.61 17.65 -36.14
C HIS A 1127 9.38 17.39 -37.64
N HIS A 1128 10.35 16.82 -38.35
CA HIS A 1128 10.19 16.25 -39.69
C HIS A 1128 10.78 14.84 -39.77
N ARG A 1129 10.16 13.88 -39.06
CA ARG A 1129 10.06 12.47 -39.46
C ARG A 1129 8.96 11.78 -38.66
#